data_AF-Q66GS9-F1
#
_entry.id   AF-Q66GS9-F1
#
_cell.length_a   1.000
_cell.length_b   1.000
_cell.length_c   1.000
_cell.angle_alpha   90.00
_cell.angle_beta   90.00
_cell.angle_gamma   90.00
#
_symmetry.space_group_name_H-M   'P 1'
#
loop_
_entity.id
_entity.type
_entity.pdbx_description
1 polymer ?
#
loop_
_entity_poly.entity_id
_entity_poly.type
_entity_poly.pdbx_seq_one_letter_code
_entity_poly.pdbx_strand_id
1 'polypeptide(L)'
;MTTAVERKYINIRKRLDQLGYRQTLTVECLPLVEKLFSDLVHTTESLRQSKLSAVKAEKESANFDFVLEPYKLENARLSRENNELYLELMKLREHSDQHVKELKTSLKKCARETADLKFLNNQYAHKLKLLEKESKAKNERIQQLQEKNLHAVVQTPGGKKRSIAFRRQRMQIDEPVPPSEVSSYPVPQPDDPYIADLLQVADNRIQELQQEVHQLQEKLAMMESGVRDYSKQIELREREIERLSVALDGGRSPDVLSLESRNKTNEKLIAHLNIQVDFLQQANKDLEKRIRELMETKETVTSEVVNLSNKNEKLCQELTEIDQLAQQLERHKEEVLETADKELGEAKKEIKRKLSEMQDLEETMAKLQLELNLCQKEKERLSDELLVKSDLETVVHQLEQEKQRLSKKVESFAVTERQLTLEVERMRLEHGIKRRDRSPSRLDTFLKGIEEERDYYKKELERLQHIIQRRSCSTSYSAREKSSIFRTPEKGDYNSEIHQITRERDELQRMLERFEKYMEDIQSNVKLLTAERDKLSVLYNEAQEELSALRKESTQTTAPHNIVSLMEKEKELALSDLRRIMAEKEALREKLEHIEEVSLFGKSELEKTIEHLTCVNHQLESEKYELKSKVLIMKETIESLENKLKVQAQKFSHVAGDSSHQKTEVNSLRIVNEQLQRSVDDYQHRLSIKRGELESAQAQIKILEEKIDELNLKMTSQDEEAHVMKKTIGVIDKEKDFLQETVDEKTEKIANLQENLANKEKAVAQMKIMISECESSVNQLKETLVNRDREINSLRRQLDAAHKELDEVGRSREIAFKENRRLQDDLATMARENQEISLELEAAVQEKEEMKSRVHKYITEVSRWESLMAAKEKENQDLLDRFQMLHNRAEDWEVKAHQAEGESSSVRLELLSIDTERRHLRERVELLEKEIQEHINAHHAYESQISSMAKAMSRLEEELRHQEDEKATVLNDLSSLRELCIKLDSGKDIMTQQLNSKNLEFERVVVELENVKSESDLLKKQLSNERHTVKNLESLLATNRDKEFHSHLTSHEKDTEIQLLKEKLTLSESKLTSQSRENTMLRAKVAQLQTDYDALKRQISTERYERERAIQEMRRHGLATPPLSSTLRSPSHSPEHRNV
;
A
#
# COMPACT_ATOMS: atom_id res chain seq x y z
N MET A 1 70.04 30.69 135.84
CA MET A 1 70.64 29.42 136.30
C MET A 1 69.54 28.37 136.27
N THR A 2 69.56 27.44 135.32
CA THR A 2 68.62 26.29 135.30
C THR A 2 69.40 25.00 135.51
N THR A 3 69.02 24.23 136.52
CA THR A 3 69.77 23.03 136.95
C THR A 3 69.73 21.91 135.90
N ALA A 4 70.63 20.92 136.04
CA ALA A 4 70.57 19.72 135.21
C ALA A 4 69.27 18.93 135.39
N VAL A 5 68.68 19.00 136.59
CA VAL A 5 67.39 18.39 136.94
C VAL A 5 66.25 19.07 136.16
N GLU A 6 66.23 20.40 136.08
CA GLU A 6 65.25 21.13 135.24
C GLU A 6 65.40 20.79 133.75
N ARG A 7 66.62 20.59 133.24
CA ARG A 7 66.81 20.15 131.84
C ARG A 7 66.26 18.75 131.58
N LYS A 8 66.46 17.79 132.50
CA LYS A 8 65.79 16.49 132.45
C LYS A 8 64.26 16.66 132.56
N TYR A 9 63.78 17.49 133.48
CA TYR A 9 62.37 17.79 133.70
C TYR A 9 61.70 18.30 132.43
N ILE A 10 62.29 19.32 131.78
CA ILE A 10 61.76 19.90 130.53
C ILE A 10 61.77 18.87 129.39
N ASN A 11 62.80 18.03 129.27
CA ASN A 11 62.86 17.01 128.21
C ASN A 11 61.86 15.86 128.42
N ILE A 12 61.79 15.32 129.64
CA ILE A 12 60.84 14.27 130.01
C ILE A 12 59.42 14.82 129.94
N ARG A 13 59.18 16.05 130.42
CA ARG A 13 57.86 16.70 130.33
C ARG A 13 57.44 16.95 128.88
N LYS A 14 58.32 17.45 128.00
CA LYS A 14 58.03 17.58 126.56
C LYS A 14 57.64 16.24 125.93
N ARG A 15 58.36 15.16 126.26
CA ARG A 15 58.06 13.80 125.79
C ARG A 15 56.75 13.25 126.36
N LEU A 16 56.42 13.56 127.61
CA LEU A 16 55.14 13.20 128.24
C LEU A 16 53.97 13.99 127.65
N ASP A 17 54.11 15.30 127.41
CA ASP A 17 53.11 16.13 126.73
C ASP A 17 52.87 15.67 125.29
N GLN A 18 53.93 15.24 124.58
CA GLN A 18 53.84 14.60 123.26
C GLN A 18 53.07 13.27 123.28
N LEU A 19 53.08 12.55 124.41
CA LEU A 19 52.26 11.36 124.65
C LEU A 19 50.94 11.65 125.42
N GLY A 20 50.59 12.93 125.65
CA GLY A 20 49.35 13.33 126.33
C GLY A 20 49.33 13.25 127.86
N TYR A 21 50.42 12.84 128.53
CA TYR A 21 50.52 12.74 129.99
C TYR A 21 50.70 14.12 130.64
N ARG A 22 49.58 14.83 130.86
CA ARG A 22 49.58 16.23 131.30
C ARG A 22 49.69 16.47 132.81
N GLN A 23 49.61 15.43 133.64
CA GLN A 23 49.58 15.51 135.11
C GLN A 23 50.80 16.23 135.72
N THR A 24 50.64 16.88 136.87
CA THR A 24 51.72 17.63 137.54
C THR A 24 52.83 16.70 138.02
N LEU A 25 53.98 16.75 137.35
CA LEU A 25 55.17 15.98 137.74
C LEU A 25 55.92 16.71 138.85
N THR A 26 56.14 16.07 140.00
CA THR A 26 57.07 16.56 141.03
C THR A 26 58.51 16.23 140.65
N VAL A 27 59.47 17.01 141.17
CA VAL A 27 60.90 16.83 140.84
C VAL A 27 61.43 15.46 141.29
N GLU A 28 60.90 14.92 142.39
CA GLU A 28 61.28 13.61 142.94
C GLU A 28 60.86 12.44 142.05
N CYS A 29 59.71 12.52 141.37
CA CYS A 29 59.22 11.46 140.49
C CYS A 29 59.98 11.37 139.15
N LEU A 30 60.83 12.35 138.82
CA LEU A 30 61.48 12.48 137.52
C LEU A 30 62.30 11.24 137.09
N PRO A 31 63.12 10.59 137.93
CA PRO A 31 63.93 9.44 137.52
C PRO A 31 63.09 8.17 137.27
N LEU A 32 61.95 8.03 137.96
CA LEU A 32 61.02 6.92 137.75
C LEU A 32 60.32 7.06 136.39
N VAL A 33 59.85 8.25 136.06
CA VAL A 33 59.17 8.49 134.78
C VAL A 33 60.14 8.49 133.60
N GLU A 34 61.43 8.83 133.80
CA GLU A 34 62.48 8.62 132.80
C GLU A 34 62.65 7.13 132.44
N LYS A 35 62.61 6.24 133.45
CA LYS A 35 62.65 4.78 133.24
C LYS A 35 61.38 4.25 132.57
N LEU A 36 60.20 4.54 133.13
CA LEU A 36 58.92 4.08 132.59
C LEU A 36 58.71 4.53 131.14
N PHE A 37 59.15 5.73 130.77
CA PHE A 37 59.13 6.19 129.37
C PHE A 37 60.09 5.37 128.49
N SER A 38 61.27 5.03 128.99
CA SER A 38 62.27 4.22 128.26
C SER A 38 61.79 2.77 128.06
N ASP A 39 61.18 2.18 129.08
CA ASP A 39 60.58 0.84 129.02
C ASP A 39 59.39 0.79 128.04
N LEU A 40 58.58 1.86 128.00
CA LEU A 40 57.48 2.04 127.04
C LEU A 40 58.00 2.17 125.60
N VAL A 41 59.11 2.88 125.37
CA VAL A 41 59.76 2.96 124.06
C VAL A 41 60.28 1.58 123.63
N HIS A 42 61.04 0.89 124.47
CA HIS A 42 61.61 -0.42 124.13
C HIS A 42 60.54 -1.49 123.87
N THR A 43 59.44 -1.51 124.62
CA THR A 43 58.32 -2.43 124.35
C THR A 43 57.60 -2.10 123.05
N THR A 44 57.42 -0.81 122.72
CA THR A 44 56.84 -0.37 121.45
C THR A 44 57.73 -0.71 120.24
N GLU A 45 59.05 -0.54 120.37
CA GLU A 45 60.04 -0.91 119.35
C GLU A 45 60.11 -2.44 119.15
N SER A 46 60.09 -3.21 120.23
CA SER A 46 60.10 -4.69 120.18
C SER A 46 58.87 -5.25 119.48
N LEU A 47 57.68 -4.69 119.77
CA LEU A 47 56.44 -5.05 119.08
C LEU A 47 56.49 -4.71 117.58
N ARG A 48 57.12 -3.58 117.22
CA ARG A 48 57.33 -3.18 115.83
C ARG A 48 58.26 -4.15 115.09
N GLN A 49 59.35 -4.61 115.73
CA GLN A 49 60.24 -5.62 115.15
C GLN A 49 59.52 -6.97 114.92
N SER A 50 58.76 -7.45 115.91
CA SER A 50 58.00 -8.70 115.82
C SER A 50 56.96 -8.69 114.68
N LYS A 51 56.27 -7.56 114.46
CA LYS A 51 55.37 -7.41 113.30
C LYS A 51 56.10 -7.45 111.95
N LEU A 52 57.32 -6.92 111.87
CA LEU A 52 58.12 -6.93 110.64
C LEU A 52 58.62 -8.34 110.28
N SER A 53 58.95 -9.19 111.26
CA SER A 53 59.33 -10.59 110.99
C SER A 53 58.15 -11.45 110.54
N ALA A 54 56.95 -11.25 111.10
CA ALA A 54 55.74 -11.96 110.65
C ALA A 54 55.42 -11.69 109.16
N VAL A 55 55.41 -10.41 108.75
CA VAL A 55 55.16 -9.99 107.36
C VAL A 55 56.23 -10.49 106.38
N LYS A 56 57.44 -10.83 106.86
CA LYS A 56 58.48 -11.46 106.03
C LYS A 56 58.17 -12.93 105.75
N ALA A 57 57.68 -13.67 106.74
CA ALA A 57 57.35 -15.08 106.60
C ALA A 57 56.15 -15.33 105.64
N GLU A 58 55.12 -14.48 105.67
CA GLU A 58 53.98 -14.57 104.74
C GLU A 58 54.39 -14.33 103.27
N LYS A 59 55.38 -13.46 103.03
CA LYS A 59 55.95 -13.26 101.68
C LYS A 59 56.78 -14.45 101.21
N GLU A 60 57.43 -15.15 102.13
CA GLU A 60 58.23 -16.33 101.83
C GLU A 60 57.35 -17.56 101.54
N SER A 61 56.19 -17.72 102.19
CA SER A 61 55.23 -18.78 101.83
C SER A 61 54.58 -18.55 100.47
N ALA A 62 54.13 -17.32 100.17
CA ALA A 62 53.50 -16.97 98.88
C ALA A 62 54.40 -17.22 97.66
N ASN A 63 55.73 -17.18 97.83
CA ASN A 63 56.68 -17.49 96.76
C ASN A 63 56.72 -18.99 96.38
N PHE A 64 56.36 -19.92 97.27
CA PHE A 64 56.45 -21.35 96.96
C PHE A 64 55.38 -21.83 95.97
N ASP A 65 54.14 -21.32 96.06
CA ASP A 65 53.09 -21.64 95.08
C ASP A 65 53.45 -21.13 93.68
N PHE A 66 54.09 -19.96 93.59
CA PHE A 66 54.60 -19.40 92.34
C PHE A 66 55.69 -20.27 91.69
N VAL A 67 56.52 -20.94 92.49
CA VAL A 67 57.56 -21.87 92.00
C VAL A 67 56.99 -23.23 91.58
N LEU A 68 55.85 -23.65 92.13
CA LEU A 68 55.24 -24.97 91.84
C LEU A 68 54.33 -24.99 90.61
N GLU A 69 53.69 -23.87 90.24
CA GLU A 69 52.78 -23.82 89.07
C GLU A 69 53.43 -24.22 87.72
N PRO A 70 54.63 -23.73 87.34
CA PRO A 70 55.25 -24.06 86.06
C PRO A 70 55.37 -25.58 85.80
N TYR A 71 55.64 -26.37 86.83
CA TYR A 71 55.73 -27.83 86.73
C TYR A 71 54.38 -28.54 86.53
N LYS A 72 53.28 -27.97 87.03
CA LYS A 72 51.92 -28.51 86.79
C LYS A 72 51.48 -28.22 85.35
N LEU A 73 51.69 -26.98 84.89
CA LEU A 73 51.33 -26.55 83.54
C LEU A 73 52.07 -27.33 82.45
N GLU A 74 53.34 -27.67 82.67
CA GLU A 74 54.15 -28.40 81.70
C GLU A 74 53.74 -29.88 81.56
N ASN A 75 53.39 -30.56 82.66
CA ASN A 75 52.76 -31.89 82.61
C ASN A 75 51.46 -31.87 81.80
N ALA A 76 50.61 -30.85 82.03
CA ALA A 76 49.36 -30.64 81.29
C ALA A 76 49.56 -30.18 79.82
N ARG A 77 50.79 -29.86 79.39
CA ARG A 77 51.17 -29.66 77.99
C ARG A 77 51.49 -31.00 77.33
N LEU A 78 52.43 -31.75 77.90
CA LEU A 78 52.93 -33.02 77.36
C LEU A 78 51.80 -34.06 77.17
N SER A 79 50.81 -34.09 78.06
CA SER A 79 49.65 -34.99 77.91
C SER A 79 48.70 -34.64 76.75
N ARG A 80 48.73 -33.42 76.21
CA ARG A 80 47.86 -33.02 75.08
C ARG A 80 48.53 -33.30 73.73
N GLU A 81 49.79 -32.91 73.58
CA GLU A 81 50.57 -33.11 72.36
C GLU A 81 50.67 -34.59 71.98
N ASN A 82 50.75 -35.49 72.97
CA ASN A 82 50.72 -36.93 72.76
C ASN A 82 49.40 -37.41 72.09
N ASN A 83 48.25 -36.89 72.56
CA ASN A 83 46.93 -37.23 72.02
C ASN A 83 46.70 -36.65 70.62
N GLU A 84 47.24 -35.46 70.34
CA GLU A 84 47.14 -34.80 69.02
C GLU A 84 47.91 -35.58 67.95
N LEU A 85 49.13 -36.06 68.26
CA LEU A 85 49.93 -36.89 67.35
C LEU A 85 49.24 -38.22 66.98
N TYR A 86 48.53 -38.87 67.92
CA TYR A 86 47.73 -40.06 67.61
C TYR A 86 46.57 -39.78 66.64
N LEU A 87 45.96 -38.58 66.71
CA LEU A 87 44.89 -38.16 65.80
C LEU A 87 45.39 -37.85 64.39
N GLU A 88 46.57 -37.24 64.25
CA GLU A 88 47.17 -36.98 62.93
C GLU A 88 47.55 -38.28 62.20
N LEU A 89 48.12 -39.25 62.92
CA LEU A 89 48.46 -40.57 62.38
C LEU A 89 47.24 -41.33 61.83
N MET A 90 46.05 -41.16 62.42
CA MET A 90 44.81 -41.70 61.85
C MET A 90 44.41 -41.00 60.54
N LYS A 91 44.39 -39.67 60.51
CA LYS A 91 43.99 -38.89 59.32
C LYS A 91 44.89 -39.16 58.10
N LEU A 92 46.21 -39.24 58.33
CA LEU A 92 47.19 -39.58 57.29
C LEU A 92 46.91 -40.95 56.66
N ARG A 93 46.56 -41.94 57.49
CA ARG A 93 46.19 -43.28 57.03
C ARG A 93 44.91 -43.24 56.20
N GLU A 94 43.85 -42.60 56.67
CA GLU A 94 42.57 -42.48 55.97
C GLU A 94 42.72 -41.81 54.59
N HIS A 95 43.51 -40.74 54.50
CA HIS A 95 43.83 -40.09 53.23
C HIS A 95 44.56 -41.03 52.25
N SER A 96 45.52 -41.83 52.74
CA SER A 96 46.25 -42.79 51.91
C SER A 96 45.32 -43.90 51.37
N ASP A 97 44.43 -44.44 52.20
CA ASP A 97 43.44 -45.44 51.79
C ASP A 97 42.43 -44.86 50.79
N GLN A 98 42.09 -43.57 50.88
CA GLN A 98 41.23 -42.88 49.93
C GLN A 98 41.88 -42.72 48.56
N HIS A 99 43.12 -42.22 48.51
CA HIS A 99 43.86 -42.02 47.26
C HIS A 99 44.12 -43.35 46.52
N VAL A 100 44.36 -44.44 47.27
CA VAL A 100 44.46 -45.79 46.73
C VAL A 100 43.15 -46.29 46.09
N LYS A 101 41.96 -45.80 46.51
CA LYS A 101 40.68 -46.11 45.82
C LYS A 101 40.55 -45.34 44.51
N GLU A 102 40.95 -44.07 44.49
CA GLU A 102 40.88 -43.17 43.32
C GLU A 102 41.80 -43.64 42.17
N LEU A 103 43.00 -44.10 42.51
CA LEU A 103 43.90 -44.74 41.54
C LEU A 103 43.30 -46.05 41.01
N LYS A 104 42.61 -46.84 41.85
CA LYS A 104 41.92 -48.08 41.43
C LYS A 104 40.67 -47.84 40.57
N THR A 105 39.95 -46.73 40.71
CA THR A 105 38.84 -46.37 39.81
C THR A 105 39.35 -45.83 38.49
N SER A 106 40.38 -44.98 38.52
CA SER A 106 41.06 -44.44 37.32
C SER A 106 41.64 -45.57 36.46
N LEU A 107 42.35 -46.52 37.07
CA LEU A 107 42.87 -47.71 36.38
C LEU A 107 41.77 -48.53 35.68
N LYS A 108 40.58 -48.66 36.31
CA LYS A 108 39.41 -49.34 35.72
C LYS A 108 38.80 -48.55 34.55
N LYS A 109 38.86 -47.22 34.55
CA LYS A 109 38.44 -46.38 33.41
C LYS A 109 39.38 -46.60 32.22
N CYS A 110 40.69 -46.41 32.41
CA CYS A 110 41.68 -46.62 31.36
C CYS A 110 41.65 -48.04 30.79
N ALA A 111 41.36 -49.05 31.61
CA ALA A 111 41.20 -50.44 31.17
C ALA A 111 39.97 -50.67 30.26
N ARG A 112 38.87 -49.92 30.45
CA ARG A 112 37.70 -49.94 29.54
C ARG A 112 38.04 -49.26 28.22
N GLU A 113 38.58 -48.05 28.28
CA GLU A 113 39.00 -47.29 27.09
C GLU A 113 40.02 -48.08 26.26
N THR A 114 40.94 -48.81 26.91
CA THR A 114 41.86 -49.75 26.26
C THR A 114 41.14 -50.94 25.61
N ALA A 115 40.04 -51.43 26.16
CA ALA A 115 39.23 -52.49 25.56
C ALA A 115 38.42 -51.98 24.37
N ASP A 116 37.84 -50.78 24.46
CA ASP A 116 37.09 -50.13 23.38
C ASP A 116 38.01 -49.78 22.20
N LEU A 117 39.20 -49.23 22.47
CA LEU A 117 40.24 -49.02 21.46
C LEU A 117 40.74 -50.34 20.84
N LYS A 118 40.84 -51.43 21.61
CA LYS A 118 41.15 -52.77 21.06
C LYS A 118 40.01 -53.33 20.23
N PHE A 119 38.75 -53.06 20.56
CA PHE A 119 37.60 -53.43 19.73
C PHE A 119 37.59 -52.65 18.41
N LEU A 120 37.79 -51.34 18.46
CA LEU A 120 37.89 -50.48 17.29
C LEU A 120 39.09 -50.86 16.40
N ASN A 121 40.25 -51.14 17.00
CA ASN A 121 41.42 -51.65 16.29
C ASN A 121 41.14 -53.02 15.65
N ASN A 122 40.46 -53.94 16.35
CA ASN A 122 39.99 -55.21 15.75
C ASN A 122 38.99 -54.99 14.60
N GLN A 123 38.10 -54.00 14.68
CA GLN A 123 37.19 -53.66 13.59
C GLN A 123 37.96 -53.10 12.38
N TYR A 124 38.92 -52.20 12.59
CA TYR A 124 39.80 -51.71 11.53
C TYR A 124 40.70 -52.81 10.96
N ALA A 125 41.22 -53.73 11.79
CA ALA A 125 41.96 -54.90 11.36
C ALA A 125 41.08 -55.90 10.59
N HIS A 126 39.78 -56.00 10.90
CA HIS A 126 38.82 -56.77 10.11
C HIS A 126 38.50 -56.06 8.78
N LYS A 127 38.35 -54.74 8.77
CA LYS A 127 38.18 -53.93 7.55
C LYS A 127 39.44 -54.00 6.66
N LEU A 128 40.63 -53.96 7.24
CA LEU A 128 41.90 -54.25 6.56
C LEU A 128 41.95 -55.68 6.05
N LYS A 129 41.52 -56.70 6.81
CA LYS A 129 41.42 -58.08 6.31
C LYS A 129 40.39 -58.26 5.20
N LEU A 130 39.32 -57.46 5.17
CA LEU A 130 38.36 -57.42 4.07
C LEU A 130 38.96 -56.73 2.83
N LEU A 131 39.57 -55.56 2.99
CA LEU A 131 40.27 -54.85 1.92
C LEU A 131 41.50 -55.63 1.42
N GLU A 132 42.17 -56.41 2.28
CA GLU A 132 43.19 -57.38 1.90
C GLU A 132 42.59 -58.55 1.14
N LYS A 133 41.43 -59.09 1.53
CA LYS A 133 40.74 -60.13 0.76
C LYS A 133 40.27 -59.61 -0.59
N GLU A 134 39.81 -58.37 -0.66
CA GLU A 134 39.37 -57.74 -1.90
C GLU A 134 40.57 -57.36 -2.78
N SER A 135 41.66 -56.88 -2.19
CA SER A 135 42.95 -56.64 -2.84
C SER A 135 43.60 -57.95 -3.28
N LYS A 136 43.50 -59.03 -2.48
CA LYS A 136 43.90 -60.38 -2.88
C LYS A 136 43.00 -60.91 -4.00
N ALA A 137 41.69 -60.71 -3.97
CA ALA A 137 40.81 -61.08 -5.09
C ALA A 137 41.11 -60.25 -6.36
N LYS A 138 41.45 -58.97 -6.23
CA LYS A 138 41.90 -58.11 -7.35
C LYS A 138 43.28 -58.53 -7.86
N ASN A 139 44.22 -58.86 -6.97
CA ASN A 139 45.55 -59.38 -7.33
C ASN A 139 45.48 -60.80 -7.88
N GLU A 140 44.58 -61.65 -7.42
CA GLU A 140 44.23 -62.96 -7.98
C GLU A 140 43.53 -62.80 -9.33
N ARG A 141 42.79 -61.71 -9.56
CA ARG A 141 42.21 -61.39 -10.87
C ARG A 141 43.26 -60.87 -11.85
N ILE A 142 44.20 -60.03 -11.38
CA ILE A 142 45.37 -59.57 -12.13
C ILE A 142 46.29 -60.76 -12.42
N GLN A 143 46.54 -61.64 -11.45
CA GLN A 143 47.25 -62.91 -11.65
C GLN A 143 46.48 -63.82 -12.60
N GLN A 144 45.16 -63.99 -12.50
CA GLN A 144 44.38 -64.75 -13.50
C GLN A 144 44.51 -64.16 -14.91
N LEU A 145 44.67 -62.84 -15.07
CA LEU A 145 44.90 -62.19 -16.36
C LEU A 145 46.36 -62.34 -16.86
N GLN A 146 47.35 -62.37 -15.95
CA GLN A 146 48.76 -62.60 -16.26
C GLN A 146 49.08 -64.09 -16.50
N GLU A 147 48.52 -64.99 -15.70
CA GLU A 147 48.62 -66.45 -15.80
C GLU A 147 47.84 -67.00 -17.00
N LYS A 148 46.72 -66.38 -17.41
CA LYS A 148 46.05 -66.71 -18.68
C LYS A 148 46.90 -66.44 -19.92
N ASN A 149 47.99 -65.68 -19.80
CA ASN A 149 49.01 -65.52 -20.84
C ASN A 149 50.20 -66.51 -20.70
N LEU A 150 50.21 -67.37 -19.67
CA LEU A 150 51.32 -68.26 -19.31
C LEU A 150 50.85 -69.68 -18.91
N HIS A 151 49.77 -70.18 -19.52
CA HIS A 151 49.21 -71.51 -19.21
C HIS A 151 50.11 -72.68 -19.64
N ALA A 152 50.76 -73.33 -18.68
CA ALA A 152 51.27 -74.70 -18.79
C ALA A 152 50.89 -75.50 -17.52
N VAL A 153 50.10 -76.56 -17.68
CA VAL A 153 49.39 -77.23 -16.58
C VAL A 153 49.82 -78.68 -16.41
N VAL A 154 50.12 -79.10 -15.16
CA VAL A 154 50.01 -80.50 -14.70
C VAL A 154 49.49 -80.54 -13.26
N GLN A 155 48.51 -81.40 -12.98
CA GLN A 155 48.13 -81.87 -11.63
C GLN A 155 48.20 -83.40 -11.62
N THR A 156 48.57 -84.03 -10.49
CA THR A 156 48.15 -85.37 -10.00
C THR A 156 48.51 -85.45 -8.46
N PRO A 157 48.45 -86.58 -7.69
CA PRO A 157 47.58 -86.60 -6.51
C PRO A 157 48.25 -87.09 -5.19
N GLY A 158 48.22 -86.29 -4.12
CA GLY A 158 48.78 -86.74 -2.82
C GLY A 158 48.88 -85.69 -1.71
N GLY A 159 48.75 -84.40 -2.06
CA GLY A 159 48.66 -83.29 -1.10
C GLY A 159 49.90 -82.39 -1.04
N LYS A 160 49.66 -81.07 -1.04
CA LYS A 160 50.66 -79.99 -0.86
C LYS A 160 51.78 -79.93 -1.92
N LYS A 161 51.41 -79.54 -3.14
CA LYS A 161 52.36 -79.00 -4.14
C LYS A 161 53.15 -77.79 -3.59
N ARG A 162 54.42 -77.68 -3.97
CA ARG A 162 55.20 -76.43 -3.93
C ARG A 162 55.69 -76.09 -5.36
N SER A 163 55.57 -74.83 -5.75
CA SER A 163 56.26 -74.20 -6.89
C SER A 163 56.24 -72.69 -6.60
N ILE A 164 57.27 -72.11 -6.00
CA ILE A 164 58.58 -71.72 -6.57
C ILE A 164 58.48 -70.47 -7.47
N ALA A 165 58.33 -69.35 -6.77
CA ALA A 165 58.95 -68.03 -6.98
C ALA A 165 59.35 -67.53 -8.39
N PHE A 166 58.92 -66.30 -8.67
CA PHE A 166 59.77 -65.30 -9.34
C PHE A 166 60.14 -64.17 -8.36
N ARG A 167 61.32 -63.57 -8.56
CA ARG A 167 62.06 -62.79 -7.56
C ARG A 167 62.31 -61.34 -8.00
N ARG A 168 61.80 -60.37 -7.26
CA ARG A 168 62.22 -58.95 -7.22
C ARG A 168 61.89 -58.38 -5.84
N GLN A 169 62.56 -57.38 -5.26
CA GLN A 169 63.95 -56.90 -5.31
C GLN A 169 64.05 -55.92 -4.12
N ARG A 170 65.09 -55.97 -3.28
CA ARG A 170 65.27 -55.03 -2.14
C ARG A 170 66.61 -54.31 -2.27
N MET A 171 66.70 -53.12 -1.67
CA MET A 171 67.91 -52.32 -1.55
C MET A 171 68.28 -52.16 -0.08
N GLN A 172 69.57 -52.06 0.23
CA GLN A 172 70.13 -51.90 1.57
C GLN A 172 70.59 -50.46 1.81
N ILE A 173 70.55 -50.02 3.07
CA ILE A 173 71.44 -49.00 3.65
C ILE A 173 71.79 -49.50 5.05
N ASP A 174 73.08 -49.51 5.40
CA ASP A 174 73.62 -50.14 6.60
C ASP A 174 74.49 -49.14 7.40
N GLU A 175 73.94 -48.48 8.44
CA GLU A 175 74.73 -47.87 9.54
C GLU A 175 73.84 -47.64 10.80
N PRO A 176 74.35 -47.78 12.05
CA PRO A 176 73.51 -47.80 13.25
C PRO A 176 73.44 -46.45 13.99
N VAL A 177 72.23 -45.90 14.14
CA VAL A 177 71.94 -44.71 14.95
C VAL A 177 71.53 -45.12 16.40
N PRO A 178 71.84 -44.34 17.46
CA PRO A 178 71.58 -44.73 18.86
C PRO A 178 70.09 -44.97 19.21
N PRO A 179 69.78 -45.70 20.30
CA PRO A 179 68.42 -46.11 20.63
C PRO A 179 67.50 -44.95 21.00
N SER A 180 66.31 -44.92 20.40
CA SER A 180 65.32 -43.84 20.54
C SER A 180 64.32 -44.13 21.65
N GLU A 181 64.12 -43.17 22.55
CA GLU A 181 62.98 -43.14 23.46
C GLU A 181 61.86 -42.20 22.95
N VAL A 182 60.63 -42.71 22.93
CA VAL A 182 59.32 -41.98 22.92
C VAL A 182 59.06 -40.90 21.84
N SER A 183 58.82 -41.38 20.61
CA SER A 183 57.57 -41.14 19.86
C SER A 183 56.94 -39.72 19.81
N SER A 184 57.27 -38.94 18.77
CA SER A 184 56.46 -37.81 18.26
C SER A 184 55.48 -38.24 17.15
N TYR A 185 54.31 -37.59 17.03
CA TYR A 185 53.34 -37.79 15.95
C TYR A 185 53.38 -36.67 14.89
N PRO A 186 53.02 -36.92 13.61
CA PRO A 186 53.23 -35.97 12.51
C PRO A 186 52.04 -35.02 12.24
N VAL A 187 52.37 -33.84 11.69
CA VAL A 187 51.44 -32.80 11.22
C VAL A 187 51.04 -33.05 9.74
N PRO A 188 49.78 -32.83 9.31
CA PRO A 188 49.35 -32.99 7.91
C PRO A 188 49.89 -31.88 6.98
N GLN A 189 50.21 -32.23 5.74
CA GLN A 189 50.66 -31.30 4.70
C GLN A 189 49.48 -30.72 3.88
N PRO A 190 49.56 -29.47 3.39
CA PRO A 190 48.61 -28.91 2.41
C PRO A 190 48.86 -29.38 0.96
N ASP A 191 47.82 -29.34 0.12
CA ASP A 191 47.81 -29.81 -1.26
C ASP A 191 48.31 -28.80 -2.32
N ASP A 192 49.62 -28.53 -2.42
CA ASP A 192 50.27 -28.22 -3.72
C ASP A 192 51.80 -28.46 -3.68
N PRO A 193 52.39 -29.34 -4.52
CA PRO A 193 53.82 -29.68 -4.44
C PRO A 193 54.83 -28.65 -5.01
N TYR A 194 54.39 -27.51 -5.57
CA TYR A 194 55.30 -26.63 -6.35
C TYR A 194 55.36 -25.14 -5.96
N ILE A 195 54.57 -24.67 -5.00
CA ILE A 195 54.57 -23.25 -4.55
C ILE A 195 54.53 -23.17 -3.02
N ALA A 196 55.59 -23.64 -2.37
CA ALA A 196 55.84 -23.42 -0.95
C ALA A 196 57.13 -22.58 -0.80
N ASP A 197 57.02 -21.37 -0.28
CA ASP A 197 58.20 -20.54 -0.01
C ASP A 197 59.02 -21.18 1.13
N LEU A 198 60.26 -21.57 0.81
CA LEU A 198 61.15 -22.25 1.75
C LEU A 198 61.47 -21.37 2.97
N LEU A 199 61.41 -20.03 2.83
CA LEU A 199 61.53 -19.10 3.95
C LEU A 199 60.31 -19.20 4.86
N GLN A 200 59.09 -19.16 4.33
CA GLN A 200 57.87 -19.23 5.13
C GLN A 200 57.72 -20.58 5.87
N VAL A 201 58.16 -21.68 5.26
CA VAL A 201 58.23 -23.00 5.92
C VAL A 201 59.30 -23.00 7.02
N ALA A 202 60.45 -22.36 6.82
CA ALA A 202 61.49 -22.23 7.83
C ALA A 202 61.07 -21.32 9.00
N ASP A 203 60.44 -20.16 8.73
CA ASP A 203 59.97 -19.20 9.74
C ASP A 203 58.88 -19.81 10.62
N ASN A 204 57.90 -20.52 10.03
CA ASN A 204 56.91 -21.28 10.78
C ASN A 204 57.59 -22.32 11.69
N ARG A 205 58.59 -23.04 11.18
CA ARG A 205 59.31 -24.05 11.98
C ARG A 205 60.19 -23.45 13.07
N ILE A 206 60.76 -22.25 12.84
CA ILE A 206 61.47 -21.48 13.86
C ILE A 206 60.50 -21.03 14.96
N GLN A 207 59.29 -20.59 14.59
CA GLN A 207 58.27 -20.17 15.55
C GLN A 207 57.73 -21.34 16.38
N GLU A 208 57.53 -22.52 15.79
CA GLU A 208 57.23 -23.77 16.53
C GLU A 208 58.34 -24.12 17.53
N LEU A 209 59.61 -24.13 17.09
CA LEU A 209 60.76 -24.46 17.95
C LEU A 209 60.94 -23.43 19.07
N GLN A 210 60.64 -22.15 18.85
CA GLN A 210 60.63 -21.13 19.89
C GLN A 210 59.56 -21.42 20.95
N GLN A 211 58.36 -21.87 20.55
CA GLN A 211 57.31 -22.27 21.49
C GLN A 211 57.67 -23.54 22.28
N GLU A 212 58.26 -24.55 21.64
CA GLU A 212 58.75 -25.77 22.32
C GLU A 212 59.85 -25.45 23.35
N VAL A 213 60.80 -24.56 23.00
CA VAL A 213 61.84 -24.09 23.93
C VAL A 213 61.23 -23.35 25.12
N HIS A 214 60.23 -22.49 24.91
CA HIS A 214 59.55 -21.78 26.00
C HIS A 214 58.86 -22.75 26.97
N GLN A 215 58.10 -23.73 26.44
CA GLN A 215 57.44 -24.75 27.27
C GLN A 215 58.43 -25.64 28.05
N LEU A 216 59.64 -25.85 27.52
CA LEU A 216 60.70 -26.58 28.24
C LEU A 216 61.36 -25.71 29.33
N GLN A 217 61.53 -24.41 29.09
CA GLN A 217 62.01 -23.46 30.10
C GLN A 217 61.05 -23.35 31.29
N GLU A 218 59.74 -23.28 31.04
CA GLU A 218 58.71 -23.30 32.11
C GLU A 218 58.76 -24.60 32.94
N LYS A 219 58.87 -25.76 32.29
CA LYS A 219 58.95 -27.06 32.96
C LYS A 219 60.22 -27.21 33.81
N LEU A 220 61.36 -26.71 33.31
CA LEU A 220 62.61 -26.66 34.07
C LEU A 220 62.47 -25.79 35.33
N ALA A 221 61.95 -24.56 35.17
CA ALA A 221 61.75 -23.62 36.27
C ALA A 221 60.85 -24.20 37.37
N MET A 222 59.77 -24.91 37.02
CA MET A 222 58.89 -25.58 37.99
C MET A 222 59.60 -26.70 38.76
N MET A 223 60.45 -27.50 38.10
CA MET A 223 61.25 -28.51 38.80
C MET A 223 62.29 -27.89 39.73
N GLU A 224 62.95 -26.80 39.30
CA GLU A 224 63.90 -26.07 40.14
C GLU A 224 63.24 -25.43 41.37
N SER A 225 62.00 -24.93 41.28
CA SER A 225 61.25 -24.51 42.48
C SER A 225 60.99 -25.69 43.44
N GLY A 226 60.52 -26.82 42.92
CA GLY A 226 60.23 -28.00 43.74
C GLY A 226 61.46 -28.52 44.51
N VAL A 227 62.64 -28.57 43.87
CA VAL A 227 63.90 -28.95 44.52
C VAL A 227 64.27 -27.95 45.63
N ARG A 228 64.18 -26.64 45.37
CA ARG A 228 64.48 -25.59 46.37
C ARG A 228 63.58 -25.67 47.59
N ASP A 229 62.31 -26.02 47.43
CA ASP A 229 61.38 -26.13 48.55
C ASP A 229 61.59 -27.42 49.37
N TYR A 230 61.98 -28.53 48.75
CA TYR A 230 62.44 -29.71 49.49
C TYR A 230 63.74 -29.45 50.28
N SER A 231 64.70 -28.71 49.73
CA SER A 231 65.91 -28.32 50.47
C SER A 231 65.59 -27.51 51.72
N LYS A 232 64.69 -26.51 51.64
CA LYS A 232 64.23 -25.73 52.81
C LYS A 232 63.60 -26.61 53.91
N GLN A 233 62.83 -27.64 53.53
CA GLN A 233 62.23 -28.57 54.51
C GLN A 233 63.28 -29.41 55.25
N ILE A 234 64.43 -29.69 54.63
CA ILE A 234 65.54 -30.42 55.28
C ILE A 234 66.22 -29.50 56.30
N GLU A 235 66.64 -28.30 55.90
CA GLU A 235 67.27 -27.34 56.82
C GLU A 235 66.41 -27.02 58.05
N LEU A 236 65.08 -26.92 57.88
CA LEU A 236 64.15 -26.67 58.99
C LEU A 236 64.11 -27.83 60.00
N ARG A 237 64.30 -29.07 59.55
CA ARG A 237 64.37 -30.24 60.43
C ARG A 237 65.70 -30.32 61.18
N GLU A 238 66.80 -29.97 60.54
CA GLU A 238 68.14 -30.02 61.15
C GLU A 238 68.26 -29.02 62.32
N ARG A 239 67.79 -27.77 62.15
CA ARG A 239 67.77 -26.75 63.22
C ARG A 239 66.95 -27.18 64.45
N GLU A 240 65.85 -27.90 64.24
CA GLU A 240 65.00 -28.39 65.33
C GLU A 240 65.66 -29.54 66.11
N ILE A 241 66.44 -30.38 65.43
CA ILE A 241 67.26 -31.43 66.08
C ILE A 241 68.31 -30.79 67.00
N GLU A 242 69.03 -29.77 66.52
CA GLU A 242 70.00 -29.02 67.36
C GLU A 242 69.33 -28.39 68.59
N ARG A 243 68.17 -27.75 68.40
CA ARG A 243 67.38 -27.14 69.49
C ARG A 243 66.96 -28.17 70.55
N LEU A 244 66.57 -29.37 70.13
CA LEU A 244 66.17 -30.45 71.03
C LEU A 244 67.36 -31.03 71.80
N SER A 245 68.54 -31.15 71.19
CA SER A 245 69.77 -31.56 71.89
C SER A 245 70.16 -30.58 73.01
N VAL A 246 70.22 -29.28 72.71
CA VAL A 246 70.61 -28.25 73.69
C VAL A 246 69.65 -28.21 74.90
N ALA A 247 68.38 -28.56 74.70
CA ALA A 247 67.37 -28.56 75.76
C ALA A 247 67.48 -29.73 76.77
N LEU A 248 68.40 -30.70 76.55
CA LEU A 248 68.56 -31.90 77.38
C LEU A 248 69.82 -31.89 78.26
N ASP A 249 70.89 -31.17 77.87
CA ASP A 249 72.20 -31.22 78.55
C ASP A 249 72.28 -30.40 79.85
N GLY A 250 71.22 -29.70 80.26
CA GLY A 250 71.18 -28.94 81.51
C GLY A 250 69.76 -28.70 82.03
N GLY A 251 69.48 -29.17 83.24
CA GLY A 251 68.16 -28.99 83.87
C GLY A 251 67.78 -27.51 84.07
N ARG A 252 66.57 -27.13 83.65
CA ARG A 252 66.12 -25.73 83.63
C ARG A 252 66.02 -25.14 85.04
N SER A 253 66.52 -23.91 85.21
CA SER A 253 66.44 -23.18 86.47
C SER A 253 65.02 -22.65 86.76
N PRO A 254 64.64 -22.42 88.03
CA PRO A 254 63.32 -21.88 88.36
C PRO A 254 63.07 -20.49 87.75
N ASP A 255 64.12 -19.67 87.61
CA ASP A 255 64.01 -18.37 86.94
C ASP A 255 63.61 -18.54 85.47
N VAL A 256 64.24 -19.49 84.75
CA VAL A 256 63.89 -19.81 83.36
C VAL A 256 62.45 -20.34 83.27
N LEU A 257 62.00 -21.18 84.19
CA LEU A 257 60.61 -21.66 84.20
C LEU A 257 59.58 -20.55 84.50
N SER A 258 59.92 -19.59 85.37
CA SER A 258 59.07 -18.41 85.61
C SER A 258 59.02 -17.47 84.40
N LEU A 259 60.16 -17.29 83.71
CA LEU A 259 60.26 -16.54 82.47
C LEU A 259 59.53 -17.23 81.31
N GLU A 260 59.62 -18.56 81.19
CA GLU A 260 58.82 -19.35 80.24
C GLU A 260 57.32 -19.21 80.50
N SER A 261 56.89 -19.21 81.77
CA SER A 261 55.48 -18.99 82.13
C SER A 261 55.00 -17.59 81.70
N ARG A 262 55.79 -16.55 82.01
CA ARG A 262 55.49 -15.17 81.59
C ARG A 262 55.60 -14.97 80.07
N ASN A 263 56.51 -15.67 79.41
CA ASN A 263 56.63 -15.65 77.95
C ASN A 263 55.43 -16.37 77.31
N LYS A 264 54.96 -17.50 77.84
CA LYS A 264 53.71 -18.15 77.42
C LYS A 264 52.46 -17.26 77.62
N THR A 265 52.45 -16.32 78.57
CA THR A 265 51.38 -15.30 78.65
C THR A 265 51.59 -14.16 77.65
N ASN A 266 52.82 -13.72 77.41
CA ASN A 266 53.14 -12.73 76.39
C ASN A 266 52.87 -13.25 74.97
N GLU A 267 53.18 -14.51 74.67
CA GLU A 267 52.88 -15.20 73.41
C GLU A 267 51.38 -15.24 73.12
N LYS A 268 50.54 -15.49 74.15
CA LYS A 268 49.08 -15.41 74.01
C LYS A 268 48.59 -13.99 73.71
N LEU A 269 49.20 -12.98 74.35
CA LEU A 269 48.89 -11.58 74.07
C LEU A 269 49.34 -11.18 72.66
N ILE A 270 50.54 -11.59 72.24
CA ILE A 270 51.08 -11.38 70.88
C ILE A 270 50.22 -12.10 69.85
N ALA A 271 49.78 -13.34 70.10
CA ALA A 271 48.88 -14.06 69.20
C ALA A 271 47.52 -13.35 69.06
N HIS A 272 46.96 -12.82 70.15
CA HIS A 272 45.72 -12.03 70.10
C HIS A 272 45.90 -10.71 69.34
N LEU A 273 47.01 -10.00 69.58
CA LEU A 273 47.37 -8.78 68.85
C LEU A 273 47.64 -9.06 67.37
N ASN A 274 48.28 -10.19 67.03
CA ASN A 274 48.50 -10.60 65.64
C ASN A 274 47.17 -10.88 64.94
N ILE A 275 46.23 -11.59 65.57
CA ILE A 275 44.88 -11.79 65.01
C ILE A 275 44.16 -10.44 64.80
N GLN A 276 44.33 -9.47 65.70
CA GLN A 276 43.78 -8.13 65.54
C GLN A 276 44.47 -7.35 64.41
N VAL A 277 45.79 -7.49 64.25
CA VAL A 277 46.56 -6.91 63.15
C VAL A 277 46.20 -7.55 61.82
N ASP A 278 46.01 -8.87 61.74
CA ASP A 278 45.58 -9.57 60.53
C ASP A 278 44.18 -9.13 60.10
N PHE A 279 43.25 -8.95 61.05
CA PHE A 279 41.92 -8.39 60.79
C PHE A 279 41.99 -6.95 60.27
N LEU A 280 42.83 -6.10 60.86
CA LEU A 280 43.05 -4.73 60.39
C LEU A 280 43.77 -4.67 59.03
N GLN A 281 44.72 -5.58 58.76
CA GLN A 281 45.35 -5.70 57.44
C GLN A 281 44.37 -6.19 56.38
N GLN A 282 43.45 -7.10 56.72
CA GLN A 282 42.41 -7.53 55.80
C GLN A 282 41.42 -6.41 55.52
N ALA A 283 40.94 -5.71 56.55
CA ALA A 283 40.10 -4.52 56.39
C ALA A 283 40.79 -3.43 55.53
N ASN A 284 42.08 -3.19 55.73
CA ASN A 284 42.86 -2.27 54.91
C ASN A 284 42.97 -2.75 53.45
N LYS A 285 43.24 -4.04 53.20
CA LYS A 285 43.28 -4.61 51.83
C LYS A 285 41.93 -4.49 51.12
N ASP A 286 40.83 -4.71 51.84
CA ASP A 286 39.48 -4.58 51.29
C ASP A 286 39.12 -3.11 51.01
N LEU A 287 39.55 -2.18 51.86
CA LEU A 287 39.46 -0.73 51.60
C LEU A 287 40.36 -0.29 50.42
N GLU A 288 41.60 -0.76 50.33
CA GLU A 288 42.53 -0.52 49.20
C GLU A 288 41.98 -1.10 47.88
N LYS A 289 41.29 -2.24 47.94
CA LYS A 289 40.57 -2.81 46.80
C LYS A 289 39.38 -1.93 46.41
N ARG A 290 38.60 -1.44 47.39
CA ARG A 290 37.46 -0.56 47.14
C ARG A 290 37.88 0.81 46.61
N ILE A 291 39.00 1.36 47.08
CA ILE A 291 39.60 2.60 46.57
C ILE A 291 40.07 2.40 45.12
N ARG A 292 40.67 1.26 44.76
CA ARG A 292 41.01 0.96 43.36
C ARG A 292 39.78 0.80 42.46
N GLU A 293 38.75 0.07 42.89
CA GLU A 293 37.47 -0.02 42.17
C GLU A 293 36.80 1.35 41.97
N LEU A 294 36.91 2.26 42.95
CA LEU A 294 36.44 3.65 42.85
C LEU A 294 37.34 4.54 41.98
N MET A 295 38.64 4.26 41.89
CA MET A 295 39.57 4.94 40.96
C MET A 295 39.30 4.51 39.52
N GLU A 296 39.18 3.21 39.27
CA GLU A 296 38.88 2.64 37.94
C GLU A 296 37.52 3.16 37.42
N THR A 297 36.48 3.18 38.25
CA THR A 297 35.17 3.75 37.87
C THR A 297 35.19 5.28 37.73
N LYS A 298 36.07 5.99 38.44
CA LYS A 298 36.32 7.43 38.20
C LYS A 298 37.04 7.65 36.86
N GLU A 299 38.00 6.80 36.50
CA GLU A 299 38.72 6.88 35.22
C GLU A 299 37.81 6.57 34.03
N THR A 300 36.92 5.56 34.12
CA THR A 300 35.92 5.34 33.07
C THR A 300 34.96 6.51 32.95
N VAL A 301 34.36 6.98 34.05
CA VAL A 301 33.41 8.12 34.03
C VAL A 301 34.08 9.41 33.55
N THR A 302 35.33 9.69 33.90
CA THR A 302 36.04 10.87 33.37
C THR A 302 36.36 10.74 31.88
N SER A 303 36.67 9.53 31.38
CA SER A 303 36.79 9.29 29.94
C SER A 303 35.46 9.46 29.19
N GLU A 304 34.34 9.03 29.78
CA GLU A 304 32.99 9.24 29.24
C GLU A 304 32.61 10.72 29.23
N VAL A 305 32.91 11.47 30.29
CA VAL A 305 32.68 12.93 30.37
C VAL A 305 33.52 13.67 29.33
N VAL A 306 34.78 13.29 29.09
CA VAL A 306 35.59 13.88 28.01
C VAL A 306 35.00 13.55 26.64
N ASN A 307 34.58 12.30 26.40
CA ASN A 307 33.95 11.90 25.14
C ASN A 307 32.61 12.63 24.89
N LEU A 308 31.81 12.84 25.94
CA LEU A 308 30.58 13.63 25.87
C LEU A 308 30.85 15.13 25.68
N SER A 309 31.89 15.68 26.33
CA SER A 309 32.32 17.07 26.13
C SER A 309 32.76 17.31 24.68
N ASN A 310 33.60 16.43 24.13
CA ASN A 310 34.05 16.49 22.73
C ASN A 310 32.89 16.30 21.72
N LYS A 311 31.81 15.58 22.11
CA LYS A 311 30.61 15.43 21.28
C LYS A 311 29.71 16.68 21.37
N ASN A 312 29.55 17.25 22.57
CA ASN A 312 28.80 18.48 22.77
C ASN A 312 29.49 19.68 22.08
N GLU A 313 30.82 19.75 22.07
CA GLU A 313 31.56 20.79 21.35
C GLU A 313 31.26 20.74 19.84
N LYS A 314 31.24 19.55 19.23
CA LYS A 314 30.86 19.35 17.83
C LYS A 314 29.41 19.72 17.56
N LEU A 315 28.48 19.32 18.44
CA LEU A 315 27.08 19.72 18.33
C LEU A 315 26.89 21.24 18.48
N CYS A 316 27.72 21.93 19.29
CA CYS A 316 27.73 23.39 19.36
C CYS A 316 28.27 24.01 18.06
N GLN A 317 29.30 23.43 17.44
CA GLN A 317 29.82 23.86 16.14
C GLN A 317 28.73 23.70 15.06
N GLU A 318 28.12 22.51 14.95
CA GLU A 318 26.98 22.23 14.05
C GLU A 318 25.79 23.18 14.28
N LEU A 319 25.43 23.48 15.53
CA LEU A 319 24.41 24.48 15.86
C LEU A 319 24.80 25.89 15.41
N THR A 320 26.05 26.32 15.60
CA THR A 320 26.49 27.64 15.13
C THR A 320 26.60 27.76 13.61
N GLU A 321 26.79 26.65 12.89
CA GLU A 321 26.66 26.61 11.42
C GLU A 321 25.19 26.71 10.99
N ILE A 322 24.28 26.02 11.68
CA ILE A 322 22.83 26.09 11.46
C ILE A 322 22.30 27.51 11.75
N ASP A 323 22.73 28.16 12.83
CA ASP A 323 22.35 29.56 13.15
C ASP A 323 22.85 30.54 12.08
N GLN A 324 24.06 30.35 11.54
CA GLN A 324 24.57 31.16 10.44
C GLN A 324 23.75 30.97 9.15
N LEU A 325 23.36 29.73 8.82
CA LEU A 325 22.47 29.40 7.72
C LEU A 325 21.05 29.96 7.92
N ALA A 326 20.52 29.91 9.14
CA ALA A 326 19.23 30.49 9.49
C ALA A 326 19.24 32.02 9.28
N GLN A 327 20.25 32.72 9.80
CA GLN A 327 20.38 34.17 9.58
C GLN A 327 20.63 34.53 8.10
N GLN A 328 21.24 33.66 7.29
CA GLN A 328 21.34 33.89 5.84
C GLN A 328 19.98 33.73 5.15
N LEU A 329 19.21 32.71 5.51
CA LEU A 329 17.84 32.53 5.02
C LEU A 329 16.89 33.66 5.46
N GLU A 330 17.03 34.18 6.68
CA GLU A 330 16.25 35.33 7.13
C GLU A 330 16.59 36.60 6.34
N ARG A 331 17.88 36.90 6.10
CA ARG A 331 18.29 38.04 5.25
C ARG A 331 17.75 37.91 3.83
N HIS A 332 17.89 36.74 3.19
CA HIS A 332 17.34 36.52 1.84
C HIS A 332 15.80 36.58 1.80
N LYS A 333 15.11 36.13 2.85
CA LYS A 333 13.66 36.28 2.98
C LYS A 333 13.29 37.77 3.10
N GLU A 334 14.04 38.56 3.86
CA GLU A 334 13.80 39.99 4.04
C GLU A 334 14.10 40.79 2.75
N GLU A 335 15.17 40.46 2.02
CA GLU A 335 15.46 40.99 0.68
C GLU A 335 14.30 40.70 -0.30
N VAL A 336 13.81 39.46 -0.34
CA VAL A 336 12.68 39.07 -1.21
C VAL A 336 11.39 39.80 -0.79
N LEU A 337 11.10 39.92 0.51
CA LEU A 337 9.95 40.69 0.99
C LEU A 337 10.06 42.18 0.61
N GLU A 338 11.24 42.79 0.70
CA GLU A 338 11.45 44.18 0.32
C GLU A 338 11.25 44.40 -1.19
N THR A 339 11.61 43.42 -2.04
CA THR A 339 11.27 43.46 -3.48
C THR A 339 9.77 43.31 -3.72
N ALA A 340 9.10 42.38 -3.03
CA ALA A 340 7.66 42.18 -3.16
C ALA A 340 6.85 43.40 -2.69
N ASP A 341 7.27 44.09 -1.62
CA ASP A 341 6.60 45.31 -1.15
C ASP A 341 6.85 46.51 -2.08
N LYS A 342 7.99 46.56 -2.79
CA LYS A 342 8.23 47.54 -3.87
C LYS A 342 7.27 47.29 -5.04
N GLU A 343 7.16 46.06 -5.52
CA GLU A 343 6.22 45.67 -6.58
C GLU A 343 4.75 45.91 -6.18
N LEU A 344 4.35 45.50 -4.97
CA LEU A 344 3.02 45.80 -4.42
C LEU A 344 2.79 47.31 -4.26
N GLY A 345 3.83 48.07 -3.92
CA GLY A 345 3.81 49.53 -3.86
C GLY A 345 3.58 50.18 -5.23
N GLU A 346 4.11 49.60 -6.29
CA GLU A 346 3.88 50.07 -7.67
C GLU A 346 2.53 49.62 -8.22
N ALA A 347 2.12 48.37 -7.99
CA ALA A 347 0.78 47.88 -8.30
C ALA A 347 -0.31 48.73 -7.59
N LYS A 348 -0.11 49.10 -6.32
CA LYS A 348 -1.00 50.02 -5.58
C LYS A 348 -1.04 51.43 -6.19
N LYS A 349 0.03 51.93 -6.82
CA LYS A 349 0.04 53.21 -7.55
C LYS A 349 -0.70 53.10 -8.89
N GLU A 350 -0.51 52.00 -9.63
CA GLU A 350 -1.21 51.72 -10.89
C GLU A 350 -2.72 51.58 -10.67
N ILE A 351 -3.13 50.76 -9.68
CA ILE A 351 -4.54 50.59 -9.29
C ILE A 351 -5.16 51.92 -8.88
N LYS A 352 -4.45 52.79 -8.14
CA LYS A 352 -4.94 54.14 -7.83
C LYS A 352 -5.14 55.01 -9.08
N ARG A 353 -4.23 54.96 -10.05
CA ARG A 353 -4.44 55.63 -11.35
C ARG A 353 -5.66 55.09 -12.08
N LYS A 354 -5.83 53.76 -12.15
CA LYS A 354 -7.00 53.14 -12.80
C LYS A 354 -8.33 53.40 -12.09
N LEU A 355 -8.33 53.50 -10.76
CA LEU A 355 -9.51 53.95 -10.01
C LEU A 355 -9.84 55.43 -10.28
N SER A 356 -8.85 56.30 -10.46
CA SER A 356 -9.10 57.69 -10.89
C SER A 356 -9.64 57.75 -12.32
N GLU A 357 -9.02 57.04 -13.27
CA GLU A 357 -9.51 56.94 -14.66
C GLU A 357 -10.95 56.37 -14.71
N MET A 358 -11.28 55.39 -13.85
CA MET A 358 -12.64 54.87 -13.71
C MET A 358 -13.61 55.91 -13.15
N GLN A 359 -13.24 56.67 -12.10
CA GLN A 359 -14.12 57.71 -11.55
C GLN A 359 -14.38 58.85 -12.54
N ASP A 360 -13.37 59.26 -13.30
CA ASP A 360 -13.53 60.23 -14.39
C ASP A 360 -14.51 59.70 -15.46
N LEU A 361 -14.37 58.42 -15.85
CA LEU A 361 -15.28 57.77 -16.80
C LEU A 361 -16.71 57.61 -16.26
N GLU A 362 -16.88 57.19 -15.00
CA GLU A 362 -18.17 57.10 -14.32
C GLU A 362 -18.87 58.48 -14.27
N GLU A 363 -18.13 59.55 -13.98
CA GLU A 363 -18.69 60.91 -13.97
C GLU A 363 -19.08 61.38 -15.40
N THR A 364 -18.36 60.96 -16.45
CA THR A 364 -18.81 61.20 -17.84
C THR A 364 -20.04 60.36 -18.23
N MET A 365 -20.11 59.10 -17.78
CA MET A 365 -21.30 58.26 -18.01
C MET A 365 -22.53 58.81 -17.29
N ALA A 366 -22.39 59.31 -16.07
CA ALA A 366 -23.48 59.95 -15.33
C ALA A 366 -24.00 61.21 -16.04
N LYS A 367 -23.12 62.03 -16.62
CA LYS A 367 -23.50 63.20 -17.43
C LYS A 367 -24.26 62.79 -18.70
N LEU A 368 -23.73 61.83 -19.45
CA LEU A 368 -24.39 61.29 -20.65
C LEU A 368 -25.74 60.62 -20.36
N GLN A 369 -25.87 59.92 -19.22
CA GLN A 369 -27.15 59.38 -18.77
C GLN A 369 -28.15 60.48 -18.40
N LEU A 370 -27.71 61.58 -17.79
CA LEU A 370 -28.58 62.72 -17.50
C LEU A 370 -29.10 63.37 -18.80
N GLU A 371 -28.23 63.58 -19.78
CA GLU A 371 -28.56 64.10 -21.10
C GLU A 371 -29.55 63.16 -21.84
N LEU A 372 -29.32 61.85 -21.81
CA LEU A 372 -30.24 60.86 -22.40
C LEU A 372 -31.63 60.91 -21.74
N ASN A 373 -31.71 61.02 -20.42
CA ASN A 373 -32.97 61.13 -19.68
C ASN A 373 -33.73 62.43 -19.99
N LEU A 374 -33.02 63.54 -20.23
CA LEU A 374 -33.63 64.80 -20.67
C LEU A 374 -34.22 64.66 -22.07
N CYS A 375 -33.46 64.10 -23.02
CA CYS A 375 -33.95 63.82 -24.38
C CYS A 375 -35.17 62.87 -24.41
N GLN A 376 -35.22 61.88 -23.50
CA GLN A 376 -36.38 60.98 -23.38
C GLN A 376 -37.63 61.72 -22.88
N LYS A 377 -37.52 62.56 -21.84
CA LYS A 377 -38.65 63.36 -21.34
C LYS A 377 -39.15 64.41 -22.36
N GLU A 378 -38.25 64.94 -23.17
CA GLU A 378 -38.61 65.85 -24.26
C GLU A 378 -39.36 65.11 -25.38
N LYS A 379 -38.94 63.88 -25.71
CA LYS A 379 -39.68 62.98 -26.61
C LYS A 379 -41.06 62.58 -26.08
N GLU A 380 -41.20 62.29 -24.78
CA GLU A 380 -42.49 61.97 -24.15
C GLU A 380 -43.47 63.15 -24.28
N ARG A 381 -43.04 64.37 -23.92
CA ARG A 381 -43.86 65.59 -24.09
C ARG A 381 -44.33 65.80 -25.53
N LEU A 382 -43.44 65.61 -26.51
CA LEU A 382 -43.79 65.72 -27.94
C LEU A 382 -44.77 64.62 -28.38
N SER A 383 -44.79 63.48 -27.70
CA SER A 383 -45.76 62.39 -27.95
C SER A 383 -47.14 62.69 -27.33
N ASP A 384 -47.18 63.29 -26.14
CA ASP A 384 -48.44 63.73 -25.50
C ASP A 384 -49.10 64.87 -26.30
N GLU A 385 -48.32 65.84 -26.78
CA GLU A 385 -48.81 66.89 -27.69
C GLU A 385 -49.34 66.33 -29.02
N LEU A 386 -48.84 65.16 -29.45
CA LEU A 386 -49.33 64.47 -30.64
C LEU A 386 -50.66 63.76 -30.37
N LEU A 387 -50.85 63.21 -29.17
CA LEU A 387 -52.10 62.55 -28.77
C LEU A 387 -53.25 63.56 -28.68
N VAL A 388 -53.01 64.73 -28.07
CA VAL A 388 -54.02 65.81 -28.01
C VAL A 388 -54.43 66.32 -29.41
N LYS A 389 -53.56 66.17 -30.43
CA LYS A 389 -53.91 66.47 -31.82
C LYS A 389 -54.83 65.44 -32.45
N SER A 390 -54.81 64.15 -32.08
CA SER A 390 -55.74 63.17 -32.66
C SER A 390 -57.17 63.36 -32.13
N ASP A 391 -57.35 63.75 -30.87
CA ASP A 391 -58.65 64.18 -30.34
C ASP A 391 -59.19 65.38 -31.14
N LEU A 392 -58.33 66.36 -31.44
CA LEU A 392 -58.67 67.49 -32.30
C LEU A 392 -59.05 67.07 -33.73
N GLU A 393 -58.41 66.05 -34.31
CA GLU A 393 -58.82 65.52 -35.62
C GLU A 393 -60.24 64.90 -35.57
N THR A 394 -60.59 64.17 -34.52
CA THR A 394 -61.97 63.62 -34.39
C THR A 394 -63.01 64.74 -34.22
N VAL A 395 -62.69 65.78 -33.46
CA VAL A 395 -63.54 66.98 -33.31
C VAL A 395 -63.66 67.74 -34.64
N VAL A 396 -62.56 67.89 -35.39
CA VAL A 396 -62.58 68.48 -36.74
C VAL A 396 -63.50 67.68 -37.65
N HIS A 397 -63.45 66.34 -37.65
CA HIS A 397 -64.29 65.54 -38.54
C HIS A 397 -65.79 65.59 -38.16
N GLN A 398 -66.13 65.71 -36.87
CA GLN A 398 -67.51 66.01 -36.44
C GLN A 398 -67.95 67.42 -36.89
N LEU A 399 -67.08 68.42 -36.73
CA LEU A 399 -67.31 69.78 -37.22
C LEU A 399 -67.43 69.84 -38.75
N GLU A 400 -66.77 68.95 -39.50
CA GLU A 400 -66.91 68.85 -40.94
C GLU A 400 -68.25 68.25 -41.38
N GLN A 401 -68.78 67.26 -40.64
CA GLN A 401 -70.14 66.76 -40.90
C GLN A 401 -71.21 67.82 -40.60
N GLU A 402 -71.12 68.51 -39.46
CA GLU A 402 -72.02 69.63 -39.17
C GLU A 402 -71.81 70.80 -40.15
N LYS A 403 -70.58 71.10 -40.57
CA LYS A 403 -70.30 72.08 -41.64
C LYS A 403 -70.95 71.70 -42.97
N GLN A 404 -70.92 70.42 -43.38
CA GLN A 404 -71.65 70.00 -44.59
C GLN A 404 -73.17 70.12 -44.42
N ARG A 405 -73.70 69.77 -43.24
CA ARG A 405 -75.13 69.88 -42.92
C ARG A 405 -75.61 71.33 -42.89
N LEU A 406 -74.81 72.22 -42.31
CA LEU A 406 -75.03 73.66 -42.28
C LEU A 406 -74.85 74.27 -43.67
N SER A 407 -73.86 73.86 -44.45
CA SER A 407 -73.64 74.36 -45.82
C SER A 407 -74.85 74.10 -46.71
N LYS A 408 -75.48 72.91 -46.62
CA LYS A 408 -76.73 72.62 -47.36
C LYS A 408 -77.93 73.48 -46.91
N LYS A 409 -77.98 73.89 -45.64
CA LYS A 409 -78.93 74.92 -45.15
C LYS A 409 -78.57 76.32 -45.64
N VAL A 410 -77.29 76.69 -45.64
CA VAL A 410 -76.81 77.99 -46.12
C VAL A 410 -77.05 78.12 -47.63
N GLU A 411 -76.95 77.06 -48.42
CA GLU A 411 -77.33 77.09 -49.84
C GLU A 411 -78.83 77.36 -50.04
N SER A 412 -79.71 76.73 -49.24
CA SER A 412 -81.16 77.02 -49.32
C SER A 412 -81.52 78.43 -48.80
N PHE A 413 -80.78 78.95 -47.81
CA PHE A 413 -80.90 80.34 -47.37
C PHE A 413 -80.29 81.34 -48.35
N ALA A 414 -79.21 81.03 -49.05
CA ALA A 414 -78.59 81.93 -50.03
C ALA A 414 -79.47 82.09 -51.29
N VAL A 415 -80.27 81.07 -51.64
CA VAL A 415 -81.30 81.19 -52.68
C VAL A 415 -82.40 82.17 -52.28
N THR A 416 -82.85 82.16 -51.02
CA THR A 416 -83.85 83.12 -50.52
C THR A 416 -83.25 84.50 -50.22
N GLU A 417 -82.00 84.59 -49.75
CA GLU A 417 -81.31 85.87 -49.54
C GLU A 417 -81.15 86.65 -50.85
N ARG A 418 -80.74 85.99 -51.95
CA ARG A 418 -80.63 86.67 -53.26
C ARG A 418 -81.97 87.25 -53.74
N GLN A 419 -83.10 86.65 -53.38
CA GLN A 419 -84.42 87.21 -53.67
C GLN A 419 -84.75 88.45 -52.81
N LEU A 420 -84.04 88.68 -51.72
CA LEU A 420 -84.18 89.83 -50.82
C LEU A 420 -83.10 90.91 -51.04
N THR A 421 -81.84 90.56 -51.36
CA THR A 421 -80.78 91.55 -51.59
C THR A 421 -81.10 92.43 -52.80
N LEU A 422 -81.67 91.84 -53.85
CA LEU A 422 -82.17 92.54 -55.04
C LEU A 422 -83.31 93.53 -54.73
N GLU A 423 -83.93 93.44 -53.55
CA GLU A 423 -84.93 94.40 -53.05
C GLU A 423 -84.26 95.52 -52.22
N VAL A 424 -83.28 95.17 -51.37
CA VAL A 424 -82.57 96.12 -50.49
C VAL A 424 -81.62 97.04 -51.27
N GLU A 425 -80.95 96.54 -52.32
CA GLU A 425 -79.97 97.31 -53.08
C GLU A 425 -80.61 98.49 -53.84
N ARG A 426 -81.93 98.41 -54.12
CA ARG A 426 -82.74 99.53 -54.65
C ARG A 426 -82.83 100.74 -53.70
N MET A 427 -82.53 100.59 -52.40
CA MET A 427 -82.79 101.61 -51.37
C MET A 427 -81.55 102.34 -50.83
N ARG A 428 -80.31 101.97 -51.21
CA ARG A 428 -79.10 102.34 -50.44
C ARG A 428 -78.15 103.35 -51.09
N LEU A 429 -78.51 103.93 -52.23
CA LEU A 429 -77.58 104.59 -53.16
C LEU A 429 -77.16 106.04 -52.77
N GLU A 430 -76.43 106.20 -51.65
CA GLU A 430 -75.97 107.50 -51.10
C GLU A 430 -74.51 107.58 -50.53
N HIS A 431 -74.34 107.90 -49.23
CA HIS A 431 -73.20 108.55 -48.56
C HIS A 431 -72.23 107.57 -47.84
N GLY A 432 -71.02 107.91 -47.35
CA GLY A 432 -70.25 109.17 -47.26
C GLY A 432 -69.89 109.54 -45.79
N ILE A 433 -68.75 110.13 -45.39
CA ILE A 433 -67.44 110.49 -46.01
C ILE A 433 -66.32 110.44 -44.89
N LYS A 434 -65.04 110.81 -45.11
CA LYS A 434 -63.89 110.35 -44.26
C LYS A 434 -62.70 111.34 -44.00
N ARG A 435 -62.13 111.29 -42.77
CA ARG A 435 -60.69 111.32 -42.28
C ARG A 435 -59.64 112.46 -42.55
N ARG A 436 -58.81 112.77 -41.49
CA ARG A 436 -57.30 112.75 -41.37
C ARG A 436 -56.53 114.05 -40.92
N ASP A 437 -55.48 113.85 -40.09
CA ASP A 437 -54.08 114.40 -40.13
C ASP A 437 -53.45 115.29 -39.00
N ARG A 438 -52.15 114.96 -38.74
CA ARG A 438 -50.97 115.66 -38.14
C ARG A 438 -50.98 116.47 -36.82
N SER A 439 -49.80 116.45 -36.20
CA SER A 439 -49.27 117.24 -35.08
C SER A 439 -49.40 116.71 -33.64
N PRO A 440 -50.40 117.05 -32.81
CA PRO A 440 -50.16 117.18 -31.37
C PRO A 440 -50.80 116.07 -30.53
N SER A 441 -50.71 116.26 -29.21
CA SER A 441 -51.47 115.59 -28.14
C SER A 441 -50.73 114.51 -27.35
N ARG A 442 -51.30 114.29 -26.16
CA ARG A 442 -50.90 113.44 -25.03
C ARG A 442 -50.55 111.98 -25.36
N LEU A 443 -50.85 111.51 -26.57
CA LEU A 443 -50.61 110.16 -27.03
C LEU A 443 -49.11 109.87 -27.27
N ASP A 444 -48.36 110.83 -27.83
CA ASP A 444 -46.92 110.65 -28.09
C ASP A 444 -46.10 110.57 -26.80
N THR A 445 -46.48 111.34 -25.77
CA THR A 445 -45.90 111.20 -24.42
C THR A 445 -46.24 109.85 -23.77
N PHE A 446 -47.39 109.26 -24.10
CA PHE A 446 -47.77 107.93 -23.63
C PHE A 446 -46.97 106.83 -24.34
N LEU A 447 -46.81 106.94 -25.66
CA LEU A 447 -45.96 106.05 -26.45
C LEU A 447 -44.53 106.07 -25.93
N LYS A 448 -43.95 107.26 -25.71
CA LYS A 448 -42.56 107.37 -25.22
C LYS A 448 -42.36 106.76 -23.82
N GLY A 449 -43.34 106.88 -22.92
CA GLY A 449 -43.31 106.18 -21.63
C GLY A 449 -43.29 104.65 -21.78
N ILE A 450 -44.10 104.11 -22.70
CA ILE A 450 -44.12 102.68 -23.02
C ILE A 450 -42.79 102.22 -23.68
N GLU A 451 -42.13 103.08 -24.45
CA GLU A 451 -40.78 102.78 -24.98
C GLU A 451 -39.71 102.75 -23.89
N GLU A 452 -39.79 103.63 -22.89
CA GLU A 452 -38.87 103.67 -21.76
C GLU A 452 -39.06 102.46 -20.81
N GLU A 453 -40.31 102.02 -20.56
CA GLU A 453 -40.60 100.77 -19.84
C GLU A 453 -40.09 99.52 -20.58
N ARG A 454 -40.33 99.44 -21.90
CA ARG A 454 -39.83 98.35 -22.77
C ARG A 454 -38.30 98.19 -22.65
N ASP A 455 -37.57 99.30 -22.70
CA ASP A 455 -36.11 99.28 -22.69
C ASP A 455 -35.53 99.06 -21.28
N TYR A 456 -36.29 99.38 -20.22
CA TYR A 456 -35.98 98.96 -18.85
C TYR A 456 -36.06 97.44 -18.69
N TYR A 457 -37.19 96.82 -19.05
CA TYR A 457 -37.37 95.38 -18.90
C TYR A 457 -36.37 94.59 -19.76
N LYS A 458 -36.01 95.08 -20.95
CA LYS A 458 -34.98 94.46 -21.78
C LYS A 458 -33.62 94.39 -21.06
N LYS A 459 -33.17 95.47 -20.44
CA LYS A 459 -31.89 95.53 -19.71
C LYS A 459 -31.85 94.61 -18.50
N GLU A 460 -32.94 94.49 -17.75
CA GLU A 460 -32.96 93.61 -16.57
C GLU A 460 -33.00 92.12 -16.96
N LEU A 461 -33.60 91.78 -18.10
CA LEU A 461 -33.56 90.43 -18.68
C LEU A 461 -32.15 90.05 -19.14
N GLU A 462 -31.46 90.97 -19.85
CA GLU A 462 -30.03 90.84 -20.20
C GLU A 462 -29.14 90.64 -18.95
N ARG A 463 -29.47 91.32 -17.85
CA ARG A 463 -28.77 91.21 -16.55
C ARG A 463 -28.93 89.83 -15.90
N LEU A 464 -30.15 89.31 -15.84
CA LEU A 464 -30.45 87.98 -15.27
C LEU A 464 -29.76 86.87 -16.06
N GLN A 465 -29.76 86.98 -17.40
CA GLN A 465 -29.06 86.04 -18.29
C GLN A 465 -27.55 86.00 -18.01
N HIS A 466 -26.93 87.15 -17.75
CA HIS A 466 -25.50 87.24 -17.41
C HIS A 466 -25.14 86.65 -16.04
N ILE A 467 -26.04 86.71 -15.04
CA ILE A 467 -25.82 86.11 -13.72
C ILE A 467 -25.82 84.58 -13.81
N ILE A 468 -26.74 83.99 -14.59
CA ILE A 468 -26.88 82.54 -14.75
C ILE A 468 -25.64 81.94 -15.45
N GLN A 469 -25.07 82.62 -16.45
CA GLN A 469 -23.92 82.12 -17.21
C GLN A 469 -22.58 82.07 -16.44
N ARG A 470 -22.44 82.77 -15.30
CA ARG A 470 -21.13 82.95 -14.63
C ARG A 470 -20.75 81.92 -13.57
N ARG A 471 -21.52 80.85 -13.37
CA ARG A 471 -21.40 79.98 -12.17
C ARG A 471 -20.80 78.58 -12.39
N SER A 472 -20.13 78.33 -13.52
CA SER A 472 -19.58 77.01 -13.87
C SER A 472 -18.10 77.07 -14.28
N CYS A 473 -17.16 76.99 -13.32
CA CYS A 473 -15.82 76.35 -13.46
C CYS A 473 -14.88 76.52 -12.24
N SER A 474 -14.27 75.40 -11.82
CA SER A 474 -12.83 75.23 -11.48
C SER A 474 -12.15 75.81 -10.20
N THR A 475 -11.90 74.89 -9.24
CA THR A 475 -10.54 74.40 -8.84
C THR A 475 -9.67 75.08 -7.73
N SER A 476 -9.61 74.38 -6.56
CA SER A 476 -8.40 74.04 -5.72
C SER A 476 -7.91 74.85 -4.46
N TYR A 477 -7.12 74.11 -3.64
CA TYR A 477 -6.17 74.41 -2.53
C TYR A 477 -6.57 74.90 -1.10
N SER A 478 -6.66 73.91 -0.18
CA SER A 478 -5.93 73.75 1.12
C SER A 478 -6.00 74.79 2.27
N ALA A 479 -6.59 74.37 3.41
CA ALA A 479 -6.17 74.69 4.80
C ALA A 479 -6.77 73.66 5.81
N ARG A 480 -6.33 73.63 7.08
CA ARG A 480 -6.64 72.56 8.06
C ARG A 480 -7.06 73.12 9.43
N GLU A 481 -8.26 72.77 9.91
CA GLU A 481 -8.69 73.06 11.29
C GLU A 481 -9.65 71.98 11.83
N LYS A 482 -9.80 71.87 13.16
CA LYS A 482 -10.60 70.81 13.83
C LYS A 482 -11.98 71.32 14.26
N SER A 483 -13.05 70.57 14.01
CA SER A 483 -14.23 70.48 14.91
C SER A 483 -15.25 69.38 14.54
N SER A 484 -15.39 68.40 15.44
CA SER A 484 -16.62 67.75 15.95
C SER A 484 -17.83 67.33 15.06
N ILE A 485 -18.49 66.25 15.49
CA ILE A 485 -19.89 65.82 15.23
C ILE A 485 -20.17 65.18 13.85
N PHE A 486 -20.48 63.88 13.87
CA PHE A 486 -21.85 63.38 13.59
C PHE A 486 -22.08 61.99 14.23
N ARG A 487 -23.34 61.66 14.55
CA ARG A 487 -23.76 60.40 15.21
C ARG A 487 -24.47 59.46 14.23
N THR A 488 -24.30 58.15 14.41
CA THR A 488 -25.30 57.10 14.06
C THR A 488 -25.20 55.96 15.07
N PRO A 489 -26.21 55.74 15.94
CA PRO A 489 -26.17 54.68 16.97
C PRO A 489 -27.04 53.46 16.62
N GLU A 490 -26.51 52.24 16.76
CA GLU A 490 -27.34 51.04 16.98
C GLU A 490 -26.51 49.84 17.53
N LYS A 491 -27.08 49.11 18.50
CA LYS A 491 -26.72 47.75 18.97
C LYS A 491 -25.34 47.53 19.63
N GLY A 492 -25.35 47.05 20.90
CA GLY A 492 -24.20 46.45 21.59
C GLY A 492 -23.84 47.11 22.92
N ASP A 493 -24.08 46.42 24.03
CA ASP A 493 -24.04 46.99 25.40
C ASP A 493 -22.61 47.20 25.97
N TYR A 494 -21.58 46.70 25.29
CA TYR A 494 -20.17 46.84 25.70
C TYR A 494 -19.62 48.28 25.63
N ASN A 495 -20.25 49.16 24.84
CA ASN A 495 -19.81 50.56 24.73
C ASN A 495 -19.99 51.36 26.04
N SER A 496 -20.94 50.97 26.88
CA SER A 496 -21.23 51.61 28.18
C SER A 496 -20.01 51.51 29.13
N GLU A 497 -19.45 50.31 29.23
CA GLU A 497 -18.31 49.97 30.08
C GLU A 497 -17.01 50.59 29.54
N ILE A 498 -16.80 50.53 28.22
CA ILE A 498 -15.70 51.23 27.54
C ILE A 498 -15.77 52.75 27.77
N HIS A 499 -16.95 53.36 27.69
CA HIS A 499 -17.15 54.79 28.00
C HIS A 499 -16.99 55.12 29.50
N GLN A 500 -17.01 54.14 30.40
CA GLN A 500 -16.73 54.35 31.82
C GLN A 500 -15.22 54.32 32.08
N ILE A 501 -14.53 53.29 31.60
CA ILE A 501 -13.06 53.18 31.62
C ILE A 501 -12.40 54.38 30.90
N THR A 502 -12.97 54.82 29.77
CA THR A 502 -12.47 56.01 29.04
C THR A 502 -12.54 57.26 29.89
N ARG A 503 -13.66 57.48 30.61
CA ARG A 503 -13.82 58.64 31.51
C ARG A 503 -12.87 58.56 32.69
N GLU A 504 -12.75 57.41 33.34
CA GLU A 504 -11.82 57.21 34.45
C GLU A 504 -10.36 57.47 34.03
N ARG A 505 -9.96 57.03 32.83
CA ARG A 505 -8.65 57.35 32.23
C ARG A 505 -8.49 58.84 31.93
N ASP A 506 -9.52 59.52 31.40
CA ASP A 506 -9.51 60.98 31.21
C ASP A 506 -9.55 61.76 32.54
N GLU A 507 -10.10 61.20 33.63
CA GLU A 507 -10.12 61.78 34.98
C GLU A 507 -8.75 61.67 35.65
N LEU A 508 -8.13 60.48 35.58
CA LEU A 508 -6.78 60.21 36.07
C LEU A 508 -5.73 61.02 35.31
N GLN A 509 -5.85 61.14 33.99
CA GLN A 509 -4.97 61.98 33.19
C GLN A 509 -5.07 63.46 33.61
N ARG A 510 -6.29 63.98 33.83
CA ARG A 510 -6.51 65.32 34.40
C ARG A 510 -6.06 65.45 35.86
N MET A 511 -5.77 64.39 36.60
CA MET A 511 -5.10 64.47 37.90
C MET A 511 -3.58 64.49 37.74
N LEU A 512 -3.01 63.66 36.86
CA LEU A 512 -1.58 63.68 36.54
C LEU A 512 -1.13 65.06 36.04
N GLU A 513 -1.83 65.64 35.07
CA GLU A 513 -1.56 67.00 34.55
C GLU A 513 -1.59 68.09 35.66
N ARG A 514 -2.36 67.88 36.74
CA ARG A 514 -2.39 68.76 37.93
C ARG A 514 -1.25 68.48 38.90
N PHE A 515 -0.86 67.23 39.11
CA PHE A 515 0.29 66.86 39.93
C PHE A 515 1.63 67.27 39.28
N GLU A 516 1.75 67.14 37.96
CA GLU A 516 2.91 67.63 37.19
C GLU A 516 3.05 69.14 37.35
N LYS A 517 1.98 69.91 37.17
CA LYS A 517 2.01 71.36 37.36
C LYS A 517 2.35 71.76 38.80
N TYR A 518 1.80 71.06 39.80
CA TYR A 518 2.13 71.29 41.21
C TYR A 518 3.60 70.96 41.53
N MET A 519 4.19 69.96 40.84
CA MET A 519 5.62 69.67 40.86
C MET A 519 6.46 70.77 40.21
N GLU A 520 6.03 71.36 39.10
CA GLU A 520 6.69 72.53 38.49
C GLU A 520 6.67 73.74 39.43
N ASP A 521 5.52 74.03 40.04
CA ASP A 521 5.37 75.12 41.02
C ASP A 521 6.30 74.91 42.24
N ILE A 522 6.36 73.70 42.81
CA ILE A 522 7.31 73.34 43.88
C ILE A 522 8.76 73.52 43.43
N GLN A 523 9.14 73.05 42.24
CA GLN A 523 10.50 73.23 41.73
C GLN A 523 10.86 74.70 41.50
N SER A 524 9.90 75.55 41.13
CA SER A 524 10.11 77.00 40.99
C SER A 524 10.38 77.64 42.36
N ASN A 525 9.58 77.29 43.38
CA ASN A 525 9.74 77.79 44.75
C ASN A 525 11.07 77.35 45.38
N VAL A 526 11.49 76.10 45.18
CA VAL A 526 12.79 75.60 45.65
C VAL A 526 13.96 76.36 45.02
N LYS A 527 13.89 76.69 43.72
CA LYS A 527 14.92 77.51 43.05
C LYS A 527 14.98 78.93 43.64
N LEU A 528 13.82 79.54 43.90
CA LEU A 528 13.71 80.89 44.45
C LEU A 528 14.27 80.94 45.90
N LEU A 529 13.84 80.02 46.77
CA LEU A 529 14.35 79.88 48.14
C LEU A 529 15.86 79.57 48.19
N THR A 530 16.39 78.82 47.21
CA THR A 530 17.84 78.56 47.12
C THR A 530 18.60 79.83 46.79
N ALA A 531 18.11 80.64 45.84
CA ALA A 531 18.71 81.93 45.49
C ALA A 531 18.65 82.94 46.66
N GLU A 532 17.56 82.95 47.44
CA GLU A 532 17.45 83.77 48.65
C GLU A 532 18.40 83.31 49.77
N ARG A 533 18.50 81.99 50.01
CA ARG A 533 19.48 81.41 50.93
C ARG A 533 20.91 81.80 50.56
N ASP A 534 21.27 81.68 49.29
CA ASP A 534 22.64 81.93 48.83
C ASP A 534 22.99 83.42 48.92
N LYS A 535 22.04 84.31 48.60
CA LYS A 535 22.16 85.74 48.84
C LYS A 535 22.31 86.10 50.32
N LEU A 536 21.55 85.45 51.21
CA LEU A 536 21.70 85.59 52.67
C LEU A 536 23.06 85.09 53.16
N SER A 537 23.57 83.99 52.59
CA SER A 537 24.89 83.45 52.94
C SER A 537 26.04 84.37 52.50
N VAL A 538 25.92 85.06 51.36
CA VAL A 538 26.88 86.09 50.93
C VAL A 538 26.86 87.28 51.90
N LEU A 539 25.68 87.84 52.18
CA LEU A 539 25.52 88.97 53.12
C LEU A 539 26.00 88.63 54.54
N TYR A 540 25.82 87.38 54.99
CA TYR A 540 26.35 86.91 56.27
C TYR A 540 27.88 86.87 56.29
N ASN A 541 28.51 86.40 55.21
CA ASN A 541 29.97 86.37 55.08
C ASN A 541 30.54 87.80 55.03
N GLU A 542 29.94 88.70 54.23
CA GLU A 542 30.34 90.12 54.17
C GLU A 542 30.27 90.77 55.56
N ALA A 543 29.16 90.61 56.29
CA ALA A 543 29.02 91.13 57.65
C ALA A 543 30.02 90.52 58.65
N GLN A 544 30.42 89.25 58.46
CA GLN A 544 31.42 88.60 59.30
C GLN A 544 32.85 89.04 58.96
N GLU A 545 33.14 89.39 57.69
CA GLU A 545 34.38 90.04 57.28
C GLU A 545 34.48 91.47 57.83
N GLU A 546 33.42 92.29 57.74
CA GLU A 546 33.37 93.63 58.36
C GLU A 546 33.59 93.57 59.87
N LEU A 547 32.94 92.63 60.57
CA LEU A 547 33.19 92.39 61.99
C LEU A 547 34.62 91.94 62.29
N SER A 548 35.31 91.29 61.33
CA SER A 548 36.73 90.94 61.46
C SER A 548 37.66 92.15 61.24
N ALA A 549 37.27 93.08 60.36
CA ALA A 549 38.00 94.32 60.10
C ALA A 549 37.91 95.29 61.29
N LEU A 550 36.70 95.55 61.79
CA LEU A 550 36.46 96.40 62.96
C LEU A 550 37.17 95.86 64.22
N ARG A 551 37.23 94.53 64.39
CA ARG A 551 38.00 93.89 65.47
C ARG A 551 39.52 94.04 65.33
N LYS A 552 40.06 94.30 64.14
CA LYS A 552 41.48 94.63 63.94
C LYS A 552 41.76 96.11 64.23
N GLU A 553 40.93 97.03 63.75
CA GLU A 553 41.13 98.48 63.97
C GLU A 553 40.99 98.89 65.45
N SER A 554 40.12 98.24 66.22
CA SER A 554 39.85 98.56 67.63
C SER A 554 41.03 98.32 68.61
N THR A 555 42.26 98.11 68.14
CA THR A 555 43.43 97.73 68.96
C THR A 555 44.39 98.87 69.29
N GLN A 556 44.15 100.11 68.85
CA GLN A 556 45.07 101.24 69.07
C GLN A 556 44.38 102.55 69.49
N THR A 557 45.15 103.41 70.15
CA THR A 557 44.83 104.78 70.65
C THR A 557 43.88 104.87 71.85
N THR A 558 44.45 105.14 73.03
CA THR A 558 43.76 105.63 74.23
C THR A 558 43.64 107.15 74.20
N ALA A 559 42.41 107.67 74.13
CA ALA A 559 42.14 109.12 74.10
C ALA A 559 41.77 109.69 75.50
N PRO A 560 42.00 111.00 75.79
CA PRO A 560 41.84 111.54 77.14
C PRO A 560 40.38 111.68 77.60
N HIS A 561 40.14 111.43 78.89
CA HIS A 561 38.81 111.34 79.53
C HIS A 561 37.83 112.49 79.24
N ASN A 562 38.31 113.72 79.03
CA ASN A 562 37.43 114.87 78.80
C ASN A 562 36.87 114.90 77.37
N ILE A 563 37.63 114.41 76.37
CA ILE A 563 37.12 114.21 75.02
C ILE A 563 36.20 113.00 75.02
N VAL A 564 36.58 111.93 75.73
CA VAL A 564 35.72 110.75 75.93
C VAL A 564 34.36 111.16 76.52
N SER A 565 34.31 112.01 77.55
CA SER A 565 33.03 112.43 78.17
C SER A 565 32.14 113.31 77.26
N LEU A 566 32.72 114.08 76.34
CA LEU A 566 31.94 114.81 75.32
C LEU A 566 31.46 113.86 74.22
N MET A 567 32.34 113.00 73.71
CA MET A 567 31.98 111.95 72.76
C MET A 567 30.97 110.96 73.36
N GLU A 568 30.99 110.70 74.66
CA GLU A 568 30.00 109.89 75.37
C GLU A 568 28.63 110.56 75.38
N LYS A 569 28.55 111.89 75.59
CA LYS A 569 27.28 112.63 75.52
C LYS A 569 26.72 112.73 74.10
N GLU A 570 27.57 112.98 73.10
CA GLU A 570 27.15 112.96 71.70
C GLU A 570 26.76 111.56 71.24
N LYS A 571 27.50 110.52 71.67
CA LYS A 571 27.14 109.10 71.49
C LYS A 571 25.85 108.73 72.21
N GLU A 572 25.59 109.27 73.39
CA GLU A 572 24.38 108.95 74.17
C GLU A 572 23.14 109.66 73.61
N LEU A 573 23.29 110.89 73.08
CA LEU A 573 22.28 111.54 72.24
C LEU A 573 22.05 110.75 70.94
N ALA A 574 23.11 110.41 70.21
CA ALA A 574 23.01 109.62 68.99
C ALA A 574 22.38 108.24 69.23
N LEU A 575 22.72 107.55 70.32
CA LEU A 575 22.07 106.30 70.73
C LEU A 575 20.62 106.50 71.17
N SER A 576 20.26 107.67 71.70
CA SER A 576 18.86 108.00 72.05
C SER A 576 18.02 108.22 70.79
N ASP A 577 18.53 108.96 69.81
CA ASP A 577 17.88 109.10 68.50
C ASP A 577 17.87 107.79 67.71
N LEU A 578 18.93 106.98 67.78
CA LEU A 578 18.98 105.67 67.11
C LEU A 578 18.01 104.67 67.76
N ARG A 579 17.85 104.69 69.09
CA ARG A 579 16.75 103.98 69.79
C ARG A 579 15.37 104.48 69.36
N ARG A 580 15.17 105.80 69.25
CA ARG A 580 13.91 106.39 68.78
C ARG A 580 13.60 105.98 67.34
N ILE A 581 14.58 106.04 66.44
CA ILE A 581 14.46 105.62 65.04
C ILE A 581 14.25 104.10 64.94
N MET A 582 14.84 103.28 65.81
CA MET A 582 14.53 101.85 65.89
C MET A 582 13.08 101.61 66.33
N ALA A 583 12.61 102.28 67.39
CA ALA A 583 11.21 102.17 67.84
C ALA A 583 10.21 102.68 66.79
N GLU A 584 10.51 103.77 66.08
CA GLU A 584 9.71 104.28 64.96
C GLU A 584 9.72 103.30 63.76
N LYS A 585 10.87 102.66 63.47
CA LYS A 585 11.02 101.63 62.43
C LYS A 585 10.30 100.32 62.81
N GLU A 586 10.32 99.93 64.07
CA GLU A 586 9.63 98.75 64.61
C GLU A 586 8.11 98.98 64.58
N ALA A 587 7.63 100.13 65.07
CA ALA A 587 6.22 100.52 64.96
C ALA A 587 5.73 100.74 63.51
N LEU A 588 6.64 100.99 62.56
CA LEU A 588 6.32 100.99 61.12
C LEU A 588 6.35 99.58 60.51
N ARG A 589 7.19 98.67 61.01
CA ARG A 589 7.17 97.25 60.64
C ARG A 589 5.91 96.58 61.12
N GLU A 590 5.55 96.69 62.41
CA GLU A 590 4.31 96.14 62.96
C GLU A 590 3.07 96.65 62.19
N LYS A 591 3.07 97.92 61.76
CA LYS A 591 2.00 98.47 60.93
C LYS A 591 1.99 97.93 59.51
N LEU A 592 3.16 97.71 58.89
CA LEU A 592 3.23 97.12 57.55
C LEU A 592 2.79 95.64 57.60
N GLU A 593 3.34 94.89 58.55
CA GLU A 593 3.02 93.49 58.84
C GLU A 593 1.52 93.31 59.12
N HIS A 594 0.91 94.17 59.95
CA HIS A 594 -0.53 94.12 60.20
C HIS A 594 -1.39 94.52 58.97
N ILE A 595 -0.91 95.43 58.12
CA ILE A 595 -1.58 95.76 56.85
C ILE A 595 -1.47 94.58 55.86
N GLU A 596 -0.34 93.89 55.83
CA GLU A 596 -0.11 92.70 55.02
C GLU A 596 -0.94 91.51 55.53
N GLU A 597 -1.00 91.27 56.84
CA GLU A 597 -1.92 90.29 57.47
C GLU A 597 -3.38 90.57 57.09
N VAL A 598 -3.86 91.80 57.26
CA VAL A 598 -5.25 92.18 56.93
C VAL A 598 -5.51 92.05 55.43
N SER A 599 -4.52 92.37 54.57
CA SER A 599 -4.65 92.17 53.12
C SER A 599 -4.60 90.69 52.71
N LEU A 600 -3.87 89.84 53.43
CA LEU A 600 -3.82 88.39 53.19
C LEU A 600 -5.09 87.70 53.69
N PHE A 601 -5.60 88.10 54.84
CA PHE A 601 -6.89 87.64 55.36
C PHE A 601 -8.03 88.03 54.41
N GLY A 602 -8.10 89.30 53.99
CA GLY A 602 -9.09 89.78 53.03
C GLY A 602 -9.00 89.09 51.66
N LYS A 603 -7.78 88.77 51.17
CA LYS A 603 -7.61 87.91 49.99
C LYS A 603 -8.15 86.50 50.24
N SER A 604 -7.83 85.89 51.37
CA SER A 604 -8.29 84.53 51.69
C SER A 604 -9.81 84.42 51.80
N GLU A 605 -10.51 85.44 52.32
CA GLU A 605 -11.98 85.48 52.29
C GLU A 605 -12.55 85.69 50.88
N LEU A 606 -11.91 86.51 50.06
CA LEU A 606 -12.29 86.67 48.64
C LEU A 606 -12.06 85.40 47.83
N GLU A 607 -10.95 84.68 48.05
CA GLU A 607 -10.67 83.39 47.41
C GLU A 607 -11.69 82.33 47.83
N LYS A 608 -11.95 82.17 49.14
CA LYS A 608 -12.98 81.24 49.65
C LYS A 608 -14.38 81.55 49.11
N THR A 609 -14.75 82.83 48.97
CA THR A 609 -16.06 83.21 48.41
C THR A 609 -16.12 83.01 46.90
N ILE A 610 -15.03 83.22 46.16
CA ILE A 610 -14.93 82.88 44.73
C ILE A 610 -15.00 81.36 44.52
N GLU A 611 -14.29 80.55 45.32
CA GLU A 611 -14.37 79.08 45.27
C GLU A 611 -15.79 78.59 45.56
N HIS A 612 -16.44 79.14 46.60
CA HIS A 612 -17.82 78.79 46.93
C HIS A 612 -18.80 79.13 45.78
N LEU A 613 -18.73 80.34 45.23
CA LEU A 613 -19.57 80.76 44.09
C LEU A 613 -19.28 79.96 42.81
N THR A 614 -18.04 79.53 42.61
CA THR A 614 -17.65 78.67 41.48
C THR A 614 -18.23 77.27 41.64
N CYS A 615 -18.16 76.70 42.85
CA CYS A 615 -18.75 75.40 43.18
C CYS A 615 -20.28 75.40 43.02
N VAL A 616 -20.96 76.46 43.51
CA VAL A 616 -22.41 76.64 43.34
C VAL A 616 -22.81 76.79 41.87
N ASN A 617 -22.05 77.54 41.06
CA ASN A 617 -22.29 77.60 39.62
C ASN A 617 -22.15 76.22 38.96
N HIS A 618 -21.13 75.44 39.33
CA HIS A 618 -20.91 74.11 38.76
C HIS A 618 -22.03 73.13 39.13
N GLN A 619 -22.55 73.20 40.36
CA GLN A 619 -23.76 72.47 40.77
C GLN A 619 -24.98 72.87 39.93
N LEU A 620 -25.26 74.17 39.79
CA LEU A 620 -26.40 74.66 38.99
C LEU A 620 -26.29 74.32 37.50
N GLU A 621 -25.08 74.27 36.94
CA GLU A 621 -24.85 73.79 35.57
C GLU A 621 -25.08 72.27 35.46
N SER A 622 -24.62 71.48 36.44
CA SER A 622 -24.88 70.03 36.50
C SER A 622 -26.38 69.73 36.57
N GLU A 623 -27.12 70.38 37.49
CA GLU A 623 -28.57 70.25 37.60
C GLU A 623 -29.30 70.63 36.30
N LYS A 624 -28.87 71.70 35.64
CA LYS A 624 -29.38 72.16 34.34
C LYS A 624 -29.11 71.16 33.20
N TYR A 625 -27.99 70.45 33.21
CA TYR A 625 -27.72 69.37 32.26
C TYR A 625 -28.50 68.09 32.60
N GLU A 626 -28.60 67.71 33.89
CA GLU A 626 -29.44 66.59 34.33
C GLU A 626 -30.92 66.81 33.98
N LEU A 627 -31.47 67.99 34.24
CA LEU A 627 -32.86 68.33 33.91
C LEU A 627 -33.11 68.28 32.41
N LYS A 628 -32.18 68.78 31.59
CA LYS A 628 -32.25 68.63 30.12
C LYS A 628 -32.23 67.16 29.68
N SER A 629 -31.37 66.34 30.29
CA SER A 629 -31.29 64.91 30.00
C SER A 629 -32.57 64.17 30.38
N LYS A 630 -33.09 64.42 31.59
CA LYS A 630 -34.35 63.86 32.10
C LYS A 630 -35.53 64.25 31.19
N VAL A 631 -35.60 65.51 30.74
CA VAL A 631 -36.63 65.97 29.79
C VAL A 631 -36.51 65.31 28.41
N LEU A 632 -35.29 65.02 27.92
CA LEU A 632 -35.10 64.30 26.66
C LEU A 632 -35.57 62.85 26.76
N ILE A 633 -35.13 62.12 27.80
CA ILE A 633 -35.53 60.74 28.09
C ILE A 633 -37.04 60.63 28.31
N MET A 634 -37.66 61.61 28.98
CA MET A 634 -39.13 61.64 29.12
C MET A 634 -39.87 61.81 27.79
N LYS A 635 -39.31 62.52 26.80
CA LYS A 635 -39.92 62.61 25.45
C LYS A 635 -39.77 61.30 24.68
N GLU A 636 -38.57 60.74 24.64
CA GLU A 636 -38.28 59.48 23.94
C GLU A 636 -39.10 58.30 24.52
N THR A 637 -39.27 58.26 25.85
CA THR A 637 -40.10 57.22 26.50
C THR A 637 -41.58 57.35 26.18
N ILE A 638 -42.15 58.57 26.16
CA ILE A 638 -43.54 58.81 25.73
C ILE A 638 -43.76 58.32 24.29
N GLU A 639 -42.91 58.73 23.35
CA GLU A 639 -43.00 58.32 21.94
C GLU A 639 -42.85 56.79 21.77
N SER A 640 -42.03 56.14 22.60
CA SER A 640 -41.92 54.67 22.62
C SER A 640 -43.20 53.97 23.11
N LEU A 641 -43.95 54.58 24.03
CA LEU A 641 -45.16 54.00 24.63
C LEU A 641 -46.36 54.14 23.71
N GLU A 642 -46.53 55.30 23.06
CA GLU A 642 -47.59 55.52 22.07
C GLU A 642 -47.49 54.53 20.89
N ASN A 643 -46.28 54.27 20.42
CA ASN A 643 -46.03 53.30 19.35
C ASN A 643 -46.29 51.84 19.78
N LYS A 644 -45.91 51.46 21.02
CA LYS A 644 -46.22 50.13 21.57
C LYS A 644 -47.73 49.90 21.68
N LEU A 645 -48.49 50.89 22.16
CA LEU A 645 -49.93 50.77 22.39
C LEU A 645 -50.72 50.57 21.08
N LYS A 646 -50.33 51.25 19.99
CA LYS A 646 -50.89 51.04 18.64
C LYS A 646 -50.70 49.59 18.16
N VAL A 647 -49.50 49.03 18.31
CA VAL A 647 -49.19 47.65 17.87
C VAL A 647 -49.92 46.61 18.72
N GLN A 648 -50.09 46.84 20.02
CA GLN A 648 -50.75 45.90 20.92
C GLN A 648 -52.26 45.76 20.62
N ALA A 649 -52.92 46.86 20.21
CA ALA A 649 -54.33 46.87 19.86
C ALA A 649 -54.66 45.97 18.64
N GLN A 650 -53.82 45.98 17.58
CA GLN A 650 -54.03 45.11 16.41
C GLN A 650 -53.95 43.63 16.76
N LYS A 651 -52.94 43.22 17.57
CA LYS A 651 -52.66 41.82 17.89
C LYS A 651 -53.78 41.11 18.64
N PHE A 652 -54.58 41.84 19.44
CA PHE A 652 -55.68 41.24 20.21
C PHE A 652 -56.84 40.71 19.34
N SER A 653 -56.94 41.14 18.07
CA SER A 653 -58.09 40.86 17.21
C SER A 653 -58.12 39.47 16.56
N HIS A 654 -57.00 38.72 16.53
CA HIS A 654 -56.91 37.45 15.80
C HIS A 654 -56.93 36.19 16.69
N VAL A 655 -56.62 36.29 17.98
CA VAL A 655 -56.26 35.14 18.85
C VAL A 655 -57.46 34.23 19.21
N ALA A 656 -58.69 34.63 18.92
CA ALA A 656 -59.90 33.94 19.40
C ALA A 656 -60.25 32.63 18.66
N GLY A 657 -59.66 32.35 17.48
CA GLY A 657 -60.06 31.23 16.62
C GLY A 657 -59.42 29.87 16.93
N ASP A 658 -58.15 29.85 17.33
CA ASP A 658 -57.29 28.67 17.11
C ASP A 658 -57.32 27.60 18.22
N SER A 659 -58.21 27.75 19.22
CA SER A 659 -58.11 27.09 20.52
C SER A 659 -58.09 25.54 20.52
N SER A 660 -58.65 24.90 19.49
CA SER A 660 -58.61 23.43 19.33
C SER A 660 -57.31 22.94 18.70
N HIS A 661 -56.80 23.61 17.65
CA HIS A 661 -55.50 23.29 17.05
C HIS A 661 -54.36 23.56 18.03
N GLN A 662 -54.46 24.66 18.79
CA GLN A 662 -53.56 24.96 19.91
C GLN A 662 -53.44 23.80 20.91
N LYS A 663 -54.46 22.96 21.13
CA LYS A 663 -54.36 21.81 22.07
C LYS A 663 -53.54 20.64 21.52
N THR A 664 -53.67 20.31 20.24
CA THR A 664 -52.81 19.27 19.63
C THR A 664 -51.39 19.78 19.46
N GLU A 665 -51.24 21.05 19.07
CA GLU A 665 -49.95 21.75 18.99
C GLU A 665 -49.26 21.79 20.37
N VAL A 666 -49.95 22.19 21.44
CA VAL A 666 -49.44 22.15 22.83
C VAL A 666 -49.02 20.74 23.26
N ASN A 667 -49.72 19.68 22.85
CA ASN A 667 -49.30 18.31 23.15
C ASN A 667 -47.99 17.93 22.43
N SER A 668 -47.79 18.35 21.17
CA SER A 668 -46.51 18.16 20.47
C SER A 668 -45.39 19.05 21.02
N LEU A 669 -45.69 20.33 21.28
CA LEU A 669 -44.78 21.29 21.91
C LEU A 669 -44.39 20.85 23.33
N ARG A 670 -45.24 20.11 24.05
CA ARG A 670 -44.86 19.51 25.34
C ARG A 670 -43.78 18.44 25.16
N ILE A 671 -43.90 17.55 24.17
CA ILE A 671 -42.88 16.52 23.91
C ILE A 671 -41.57 17.17 23.45
N VAL A 672 -41.64 18.20 22.60
CA VAL A 672 -40.47 18.99 22.19
C VAL A 672 -39.88 19.74 23.39
N ASN A 673 -40.69 20.34 24.28
CA ASN A 673 -40.22 20.96 25.52
C ASN A 673 -39.60 19.95 26.49
N GLU A 674 -40.08 18.71 26.58
CA GLU A 674 -39.42 17.68 27.38
C GLU A 674 -38.07 17.23 26.76
N GLN A 675 -37.94 17.23 25.43
CA GLN A 675 -36.66 16.98 24.76
C GLN A 675 -35.68 18.15 24.93
N LEU A 676 -36.17 19.39 24.77
CA LEU A 676 -35.42 20.61 25.01
C LEU A 676 -35.00 20.71 26.49
N GLN A 677 -35.89 20.39 27.44
CA GLN A 677 -35.56 20.35 28.87
C GLN A 677 -34.44 19.36 29.14
N ARG A 678 -34.53 18.10 28.65
CA ARG A 678 -33.43 17.12 28.78
C ARG A 678 -32.12 17.62 28.15
N SER A 679 -32.17 18.36 27.05
CA SER A 679 -30.96 18.98 26.46
C SER A 679 -30.43 20.14 27.30
N VAL A 680 -31.30 20.96 27.89
CA VAL A 680 -30.95 22.05 28.81
C VAL A 680 -30.38 21.47 30.10
N ASP A 681 -30.90 20.36 30.60
CA ASP A 681 -30.40 19.65 31.78
C ASP A 681 -28.98 19.10 31.52
N ASP A 682 -28.73 18.51 30.34
CA ASP A 682 -27.39 18.07 29.92
C ASP A 682 -26.43 19.25 29.71
N TYR A 683 -26.87 20.35 29.08
CA TYR A 683 -26.07 21.57 28.98
C TYR A 683 -25.79 22.21 30.34
N GLN A 684 -26.74 22.19 31.28
CA GLN A 684 -26.55 22.64 32.67
C GLN A 684 -25.58 21.72 33.42
N HIS A 685 -25.66 20.41 33.23
CA HIS A 685 -24.72 19.46 33.83
C HIS A 685 -23.29 19.66 33.29
N ARG A 686 -23.14 19.81 31.97
CA ARG A 686 -21.85 20.16 31.33
C ARG A 686 -21.33 21.52 31.79
N LEU A 687 -22.19 22.54 31.93
CA LEU A 687 -21.81 23.84 32.50
C LEU A 687 -21.41 23.74 33.97
N SER A 688 -22.06 22.87 34.76
CA SER A 688 -21.69 22.62 36.16
C SER A 688 -20.31 21.97 36.25
N ILE A 689 -20.01 20.98 35.40
CA ILE A 689 -18.68 20.37 35.29
C ILE A 689 -17.64 21.42 34.86
N LYS A 690 -17.93 22.23 33.83
CA LYS A 690 -17.01 23.29 33.39
C LYS A 690 -16.85 24.44 34.39
N ARG A 691 -17.83 24.70 35.26
CA ARG A 691 -17.66 25.57 36.43
C ARG A 691 -16.74 24.96 37.46
N GLY A 692 -16.91 23.68 37.82
CA GLY A 692 -15.99 22.99 38.73
C GLY A 692 -14.55 22.92 38.20
N GLU A 693 -14.35 22.71 36.88
CA GLU A 693 -13.05 22.83 36.23
C GLU A 693 -12.47 24.26 36.32
N LEU A 694 -13.30 25.28 36.04
CA LEU A 694 -12.89 26.69 36.12
C LEU A 694 -12.55 27.12 37.55
N GLU A 695 -13.35 26.72 38.54
CA GLU A 695 -13.14 26.98 39.97
C GLU A 695 -11.85 26.29 40.46
N SER A 696 -11.57 25.06 39.99
CA SER A 696 -10.31 24.36 40.26
C SER A 696 -9.11 25.08 39.61
N ALA A 697 -9.25 25.56 38.37
CA ALA A 697 -8.20 26.34 37.69
C ALA A 697 -7.98 27.70 38.37
N GLN A 698 -9.03 28.39 38.80
CA GLN A 698 -8.94 29.65 39.55
C GLN A 698 -8.29 29.47 40.92
N ALA A 699 -8.58 28.36 41.62
CA ALA A 699 -7.89 28.02 42.86
C ALA A 699 -6.39 27.75 42.63
N GLN A 700 -6.03 27.08 41.53
CA GLN A 700 -4.62 26.86 41.15
C GLN A 700 -3.91 28.17 40.77
N ILE A 701 -4.58 29.05 40.01
CA ILE A 701 -4.06 30.39 39.68
C ILE A 701 -3.81 31.18 40.96
N LYS A 702 -4.77 31.23 41.89
CA LYS A 702 -4.62 31.95 43.17
C LYS A 702 -3.45 31.42 44.02
N ILE A 703 -3.23 30.10 44.05
CA ILE A 703 -2.08 29.48 44.74
C ILE A 703 -0.75 29.79 44.03
N LEU A 704 -0.76 30.08 42.72
CA LEU A 704 0.43 30.53 41.99
C LEU A 704 0.67 32.03 42.17
N GLU A 705 -0.38 32.85 42.19
CA GLU A 705 -0.31 34.28 42.53
C GLU A 705 0.23 34.49 43.95
N GLU A 706 -0.31 33.79 44.95
CA GLU A 706 0.20 33.81 46.34
C GLU A 706 1.68 33.43 46.43
N LYS A 707 2.14 32.46 45.62
CA LYS A 707 3.56 32.07 45.55
C LYS A 707 4.43 33.09 44.81
N ILE A 708 3.90 33.77 43.81
CA ILE A 708 4.59 34.86 43.11
C ILE A 708 4.77 36.04 44.09
N ASP A 709 3.76 36.37 44.88
CA ASP A 709 3.86 37.40 45.92
C ASP A 709 4.83 37.02 47.04
N GLU A 710 4.82 35.76 47.52
CA GLU A 710 5.85 35.27 48.45
C GLU A 710 7.27 35.38 47.89
N LEU A 711 7.47 35.06 46.61
CA LEU A 711 8.79 35.15 45.96
C LEU A 711 9.21 36.60 45.72
N ASN A 712 8.27 37.48 45.34
CA ASN A 712 8.51 38.92 45.20
C ASN A 712 8.92 39.54 46.54
N LEU A 713 8.24 39.20 47.64
CA LEU A 713 8.58 39.67 48.99
C LEU A 713 9.99 39.21 49.42
N LYS A 714 10.34 37.95 49.15
CA LYS A 714 11.69 37.41 49.39
C LYS A 714 12.75 38.14 48.55
N MET A 715 12.47 38.39 47.27
CA MET A 715 13.34 39.14 46.36
C MET A 715 13.55 40.58 46.86
N THR A 716 12.50 41.29 47.28
CA THR A 716 12.64 42.65 47.85
C THR A 716 13.42 42.67 49.15
N SER A 717 13.24 41.67 50.04
CA SER A 717 14.06 41.55 51.27
C SER A 717 15.54 41.37 50.94
N GLN A 718 15.85 40.51 49.97
CA GLN A 718 17.22 40.25 49.54
C GLN A 718 17.85 41.45 48.83
N ASP A 719 17.10 42.23 48.04
CA ASP A 719 17.58 43.48 47.46
C ASP A 719 17.80 44.59 48.51
N GLU A 720 16.93 44.69 49.52
CA GLU A 720 17.12 45.60 50.66
C GLU A 720 18.37 45.22 51.48
N GLU A 721 18.53 43.94 51.81
CA GLU A 721 19.73 43.40 52.48
C GLU A 721 20.99 43.65 51.64
N ALA A 722 20.97 43.35 50.35
CA ALA A 722 22.09 43.58 49.44
C ALA A 722 22.42 45.08 49.31
N HIS A 723 21.42 45.97 49.34
CA HIS A 723 21.61 47.41 49.35
C HIS A 723 22.21 47.90 50.68
N VAL A 724 21.78 47.35 51.82
CA VAL A 724 22.37 47.62 53.15
C VAL A 724 23.82 47.12 53.21
N MET A 725 24.13 45.93 52.68
CA MET A 725 25.49 45.41 52.59
C MET A 725 26.38 46.29 51.69
N LYS A 726 25.92 46.65 50.48
CA LYS A 726 26.64 47.58 49.58
C LYS A 726 26.91 48.94 50.24
N LYS A 727 25.93 49.48 50.97
CA LYS A 727 26.09 50.73 51.74
C LYS A 727 27.10 50.59 52.88
N THR A 728 27.11 49.45 53.56
CA THR A 728 28.05 49.15 54.66
C THR A 728 29.48 48.98 54.14
N ILE A 729 29.67 48.25 53.04
CA ILE A 729 30.97 48.14 52.33
C ILE A 729 31.45 49.54 51.90
N GLY A 730 30.59 50.35 51.29
CA GLY A 730 30.91 51.73 50.89
C GLY A 730 31.12 52.73 52.04
N VAL A 731 30.92 52.33 53.30
CA VAL A 731 31.38 53.04 54.50
C VAL A 731 32.72 52.47 54.96
N ILE A 732 32.85 51.15 55.07
CA ILE A 732 34.09 50.46 55.45
C ILE A 732 35.25 50.85 54.52
N ASP A 733 35.04 50.94 53.21
CA ASP A 733 36.08 51.38 52.27
C ASP A 733 36.53 52.82 52.53
N LYS A 734 35.62 53.72 52.87
CA LYS A 734 35.95 55.12 53.20
C LYS A 734 36.66 55.24 54.55
N GLU A 735 36.26 54.44 55.53
CA GLU A 735 36.94 54.36 56.82
C GLU A 735 38.35 53.77 56.66
N LYS A 736 38.51 52.73 55.83
CA LYS A 736 39.79 52.13 55.47
C LYS A 736 40.70 53.13 54.73
N ASP A 737 40.18 53.86 53.75
CA ASP A 737 40.94 54.88 53.01
C ASP A 737 41.35 56.05 53.92
N PHE A 738 40.45 56.55 54.79
CA PHE A 738 40.75 57.59 55.78
C PHE A 738 41.73 57.14 56.86
N LEU A 739 41.64 55.88 57.30
CA LEU A 739 42.61 55.28 58.23
C LEU A 739 43.98 55.11 57.55
N GLN A 740 44.04 54.77 56.26
CA GLN A 740 45.28 54.71 55.50
C GLN A 740 45.94 56.08 55.40
N GLU A 741 45.22 57.11 54.95
CA GLU A 741 45.70 58.50 54.92
C GLU A 741 46.18 58.97 56.31
N THR A 742 45.43 58.65 57.36
CA THR A 742 45.82 58.93 58.75
C THR A 742 47.09 58.17 59.16
N VAL A 743 47.26 56.89 58.78
CA VAL A 743 48.46 56.09 59.08
C VAL A 743 49.68 56.64 58.35
N ASP A 744 49.54 57.05 57.10
CA ASP A 744 50.63 57.62 56.31
C ASP A 744 51.07 58.99 56.88
N GLU A 745 50.12 59.89 57.17
CA GLU A 745 50.40 61.13 57.92
C GLU A 745 51.16 60.87 59.23
N LYS A 746 50.70 59.88 60.01
CA LYS A 746 51.31 59.56 61.32
C LYS A 746 52.70 58.99 61.13
N THR A 747 52.93 58.23 60.07
CA THR A 747 54.24 57.63 59.72
C THR A 747 55.23 58.73 59.33
N GLU A 748 54.85 59.69 58.49
CA GLU A 748 55.69 60.86 58.19
C GLU A 748 55.97 61.68 59.46
N LYS A 749 54.95 61.93 60.29
CA LYS A 749 55.10 62.70 61.54
C LYS A 749 56.00 61.97 62.54
N ILE A 750 55.96 60.64 62.60
CA ILE A 750 56.87 59.80 63.39
C ILE A 750 58.30 59.85 62.84
N ALA A 751 58.50 59.73 61.53
CA ALA A 751 59.84 59.80 60.92
C ALA A 751 60.52 61.15 61.19
N ASN A 752 59.80 62.26 60.99
CA ASN A 752 60.26 63.61 61.32
C ASN A 752 60.58 63.77 62.82
N LEU A 753 59.77 63.18 63.71
CA LEU A 753 60.03 63.18 65.15
C LEU A 753 61.22 62.30 65.54
N GLN A 754 61.46 61.18 64.85
CA GLN A 754 62.61 60.30 65.08
C GLN A 754 63.92 60.99 64.67
N GLU A 755 63.97 61.69 63.53
CA GLU A 755 65.16 62.46 63.15
C GLU A 755 65.44 63.59 64.17
N ASN A 756 64.40 64.33 64.56
CA ASN A 756 64.51 65.36 65.59
C ASN A 756 64.99 64.77 66.93
N LEU A 757 64.45 63.62 67.34
CA LEU A 757 64.84 62.92 68.56
C LEU A 757 66.30 62.46 68.50
N ALA A 758 66.74 61.82 67.40
CA ALA A 758 68.13 61.42 67.22
C ALA A 758 69.11 62.62 67.22
N ASN A 759 68.69 63.77 66.69
CA ASN A 759 69.49 65.00 66.75
C ASN A 759 69.50 65.63 68.15
N LYS A 760 68.42 65.52 68.94
CA LYS A 760 68.42 65.88 70.37
C LYS A 760 69.22 64.89 71.21
N GLU A 761 69.22 63.60 70.90
CA GLU A 761 70.02 62.58 71.59
C GLU A 761 71.51 62.82 71.43
N LYS A 762 71.99 63.20 70.24
CA LYS A 762 73.39 63.63 70.02
C LYS A 762 73.78 64.82 70.91
N ALA A 763 72.91 65.83 71.02
CA ALA A 763 73.15 66.98 71.89
C ALA A 763 73.10 66.61 73.39
N VAL A 764 72.15 65.75 73.78
CA VAL A 764 72.05 65.22 75.15
C VAL A 764 73.25 64.33 75.50
N ALA A 765 73.83 63.59 74.55
CA ALA A 765 75.05 62.82 74.76
C ALA A 765 76.26 63.75 75.03
N GLN A 766 76.42 64.83 74.27
CA GLN A 766 77.44 65.85 74.53
C GLN A 766 77.26 66.51 75.91
N MET A 767 76.02 66.90 76.26
CA MET A 767 75.74 67.46 77.59
C MET A 767 75.95 66.45 78.71
N LYS A 768 75.62 65.16 78.52
CA LYS A 768 75.87 64.09 79.50
C LYS A 768 77.35 63.90 79.79
N ILE A 769 78.24 64.07 78.80
CA ILE A 769 79.70 64.04 79.02
C ILE A 769 80.09 65.17 79.99
N MET A 770 79.76 66.43 79.67
CA MET A 770 80.05 67.59 80.53
C MET A 770 79.44 67.45 81.94
N ILE A 771 78.21 66.94 82.03
CA ILE A 771 77.53 66.70 83.31
C ILE A 771 78.25 65.60 84.10
N SER A 772 78.70 64.52 83.46
CA SER A 772 79.40 63.42 84.14
C SER A 772 80.73 63.86 84.78
N GLU A 773 81.44 64.81 84.16
CA GLU A 773 82.65 65.40 84.71
C GLU A 773 82.35 66.13 86.03
N CYS A 774 81.33 67.00 86.06
CA CYS A 774 80.89 67.68 87.27
C CYS A 774 80.31 66.71 88.32
N GLU A 775 79.43 65.80 87.92
CA GLU A 775 78.75 64.86 88.81
C GLU A 775 79.72 63.89 89.49
N SER A 776 80.85 63.53 88.86
CA SER A 776 81.88 62.67 89.46
C SER A 776 82.32 63.15 90.86
N SER A 777 82.49 64.46 91.04
CA SER A 777 82.88 65.10 92.30
C SER A 777 81.78 65.10 93.36
N VAL A 778 80.52 65.13 92.93
CA VAL A 778 79.34 65.20 93.81
C VAL A 778 78.85 63.79 94.18
N ASN A 779 79.07 62.81 93.30
CA ASN A 779 78.59 61.45 93.46
C ASN A 779 79.27 60.72 94.63
N GLN A 780 80.57 60.90 94.85
CA GLN A 780 81.29 60.22 95.96
C GLN A 780 80.67 60.48 97.34
N LEU A 781 80.14 61.69 97.58
CA LEU A 781 79.46 62.05 98.83
C LEU A 781 77.96 61.74 98.82
N LYS A 782 77.32 61.68 97.65
CA LYS A 782 75.93 61.22 97.53
C LYS A 782 75.80 59.71 97.67
N GLU A 783 76.76 58.92 97.15
CA GLU A 783 76.64 57.46 97.03
C GLU A 783 76.35 56.75 98.35
N THR A 784 77.02 57.13 99.44
CA THR A 784 76.86 56.47 100.74
C THR A 784 75.45 56.62 101.32
N LEU A 785 74.85 57.80 101.19
CA LEU A 785 73.48 58.08 101.63
C LEU A 785 72.46 57.53 100.63
N VAL A 786 72.64 57.84 99.34
CA VAL A 786 71.73 57.46 98.26
C VAL A 786 71.71 55.94 98.06
N ASN A 787 72.72 55.17 98.49
CA ASN A 787 72.64 53.69 98.49
C ASN A 787 71.52 53.14 99.39
N ARG A 788 71.20 53.77 100.53
CA ARG A 788 70.09 53.33 101.39
C ARG A 788 68.73 53.79 100.87
N ASP A 789 68.65 55.00 100.32
CA ASP A 789 67.42 55.43 99.62
C ASP A 789 67.19 54.63 98.32
N ARG A 790 68.24 54.24 97.59
CA ARG A 790 68.16 53.32 96.44
C ARG A 790 67.55 51.99 96.86
N GLU A 791 67.99 51.42 97.98
CA GLU A 791 67.50 50.14 98.50
C GLU A 791 66.00 50.19 98.83
N ILE A 792 65.56 51.21 99.59
CA ILE A 792 64.15 51.40 99.95
C ILE A 792 63.28 51.73 98.72
N ASN A 793 63.73 52.62 97.84
CA ASN A 793 63.01 52.97 96.62
C ASN A 793 63.02 51.82 95.58
N SER A 794 64.03 50.95 95.58
CA SER A 794 64.05 49.73 94.76
C SER A 794 62.96 48.76 95.22
N LEU A 795 62.86 48.47 96.52
CA LEU A 795 61.83 47.58 97.05
C LEU A 795 60.41 48.13 96.83
N ARG A 796 60.21 49.45 96.97
CA ARG A 796 58.93 50.10 96.59
C ARG A 796 58.63 49.96 95.10
N ARG A 797 59.59 50.29 94.22
CA ARG A 797 59.41 50.15 92.76
C ARG A 797 59.19 48.71 92.32
N GLN A 798 59.81 47.72 92.97
CA GLN A 798 59.57 46.30 92.72
C GLN A 798 58.16 45.89 93.14
N LEU A 799 57.65 46.40 94.26
CA LEU A 799 56.28 46.16 94.70
C LEU A 799 55.27 46.87 93.79
N ASP A 800 55.51 48.12 93.38
CA ASP A 800 54.68 48.86 92.43
C ASP A 800 54.69 48.22 91.03
N ALA A 801 55.84 47.66 90.60
CA ALA A 801 55.96 46.90 89.35
C ALA A 801 55.17 45.59 89.44
N ALA A 802 55.34 44.81 90.51
CA ALA A 802 54.60 43.56 90.71
C ALA A 802 53.07 43.77 90.78
N HIS A 803 52.59 44.89 91.32
CA HIS A 803 51.17 45.24 91.26
C HIS A 803 50.72 45.58 89.83
N LYS A 804 51.52 46.34 89.07
CA LYS A 804 51.21 46.63 87.65
C LYS A 804 51.23 45.37 86.79
N GLU A 805 52.22 44.50 86.97
CA GLU A 805 52.30 43.19 86.31
C GLU A 805 51.08 42.32 86.66
N LEU A 806 50.64 42.33 87.93
CA LEU A 806 49.41 41.64 88.35
C LEU A 806 48.15 42.24 87.72
N ASP A 807 48.04 43.56 87.59
CA ASP A 807 46.93 44.25 86.91
C ASP A 807 46.97 44.04 85.38
N GLU A 808 48.15 43.90 84.79
CA GLU A 808 48.35 43.63 83.35
C GLU A 808 48.05 42.17 83.01
N VAL A 809 48.48 41.23 83.85
CA VAL A 809 48.08 39.80 83.78
C VAL A 809 46.60 39.64 84.10
N GLY A 810 46.05 40.44 85.01
CA GLY A 810 44.60 40.51 85.29
C GLY A 810 43.81 40.92 84.04
N ARG A 811 44.21 42.02 83.39
CA ARG A 811 43.61 42.52 82.15
C ARG A 811 43.81 41.58 80.97
N SER A 812 45.01 41.03 80.75
CA SER A 812 45.26 40.11 79.63
C SER A 812 44.50 38.80 79.78
N ARG A 813 44.38 38.27 81.01
CA ARG A 813 43.50 37.13 81.32
C ARG A 813 42.02 37.45 81.05
N GLU A 814 41.56 38.66 81.37
CA GLU A 814 40.18 39.06 81.10
C GLU A 814 39.90 39.27 79.60
N ILE A 815 40.87 39.82 78.84
CA ILE A 815 40.83 39.91 77.39
C ILE A 815 40.79 38.52 76.77
N ALA A 816 41.72 37.64 77.14
CA ALA A 816 41.76 36.25 76.65
C ALA A 816 40.51 35.45 77.02
N PHE A 817 39.87 35.72 78.17
CA PHE A 817 38.60 35.09 78.53
C PHE A 817 37.43 35.61 77.68
N LYS A 818 37.40 36.90 77.36
CA LYS A 818 36.41 37.48 76.42
C LYS A 818 36.61 36.98 74.99
N GLU A 819 37.86 36.83 74.56
CA GLU A 819 38.23 36.26 73.25
C GLU A 819 37.89 34.77 73.17
N ASN A 820 38.24 33.96 74.18
CA ASN A 820 37.90 32.55 74.21
C ASN A 820 36.37 32.34 74.26
N ARG A 821 35.64 33.23 74.93
CA ARG A 821 34.17 33.23 74.90
C ARG A 821 33.61 33.59 73.53
N ARG A 822 34.13 34.62 72.85
CA ARG A 822 33.77 34.92 71.45
C ARG A 822 34.00 33.71 70.56
N LEU A 823 35.19 33.11 70.60
CA LEU A 823 35.51 31.92 69.82
C LEU A 823 34.61 30.71 70.15
N GLN A 824 34.07 30.60 71.37
CA GLN A 824 33.05 29.61 71.71
C GLN A 824 31.66 29.97 71.15
N ASP A 825 31.24 31.24 71.23
CA ASP A 825 29.99 31.74 70.66
C ASP A 825 30.00 31.67 69.11
N ASP A 826 31.15 31.95 68.49
CA ASP A 826 31.44 31.82 67.05
C ASP A 826 31.42 30.35 66.62
N LEU A 827 32.12 29.46 67.33
CA LEU A 827 32.11 28.01 67.05
C LEU A 827 30.71 27.41 67.23
N ALA A 828 29.95 27.85 68.24
CA ALA A 828 28.56 27.46 68.45
C ALA A 828 27.60 28.06 67.40
N THR A 829 28.04 29.07 66.65
CA THR A 829 27.29 29.65 65.53
C THR A 829 27.61 28.91 64.25
N MET A 830 28.90 28.73 63.91
CA MET A 830 29.33 27.87 62.81
C MET A 830 28.80 26.43 62.93
N ALA A 831 28.69 25.88 64.15
CA ALA A 831 28.12 24.55 64.36
C ALA A 831 26.62 24.48 64.04
N ARG A 832 25.86 25.56 64.28
CA ARG A 832 24.44 25.67 63.89
C ARG A 832 24.31 25.88 62.39
N GLU A 833 25.09 26.79 61.82
CA GLU A 833 25.12 27.05 60.37
C GLU A 833 25.48 25.78 59.58
N ASN A 834 26.47 24.99 60.02
CA ASN A 834 26.79 23.72 59.37
C ASN A 834 25.68 22.66 59.53
N GLN A 835 24.91 22.67 60.62
CA GLN A 835 23.74 21.81 60.79
C GLN A 835 22.59 22.25 59.88
N GLU A 836 22.35 23.55 59.77
CA GLU A 836 21.32 24.16 58.91
C GLU A 836 21.63 23.90 57.43
N ILE A 837 22.86 24.19 56.98
CA ILE A 837 23.35 23.85 55.63
C ILE A 837 23.30 22.34 55.35
N SER A 838 23.54 21.49 56.35
CA SER A 838 23.40 20.03 56.18
C SER A 838 21.94 19.62 55.98
N LEU A 839 21.00 20.23 56.70
CA LEU A 839 19.55 19.98 56.53
C LEU A 839 19.03 20.53 55.20
N GLU A 840 19.51 21.70 54.76
CA GLU A 840 19.22 22.24 53.43
C GLU A 840 19.78 21.33 52.31
N LEU A 841 21.00 20.82 52.48
CA LEU A 841 21.60 19.87 51.54
C LEU A 841 20.83 18.54 51.51
N GLU A 842 20.41 18.01 52.65
CA GLU A 842 19.56 16.81 52.72
C GLU A 842 18.19 17.05 52.07
N ALA A 843 17.57 18.22 52.27
CA ALA A 843 16.32 18.60 51.61
C ALA A 843 16.49 18.72 50.08
N ALA A 844 17.53 19.43 49.61
CA ALA A 844 17.83 19.56 48.18
C ALA A 844 18.17 18.21 47.52
N VAL A 845 18.80 17.29 48.24
CA VAL A 845 19.02 15.90 47.79
C VAL A 845 17.70 15.13 47.73
N GLN A 846 16.80 15.29 48.70
CA GLN A 846 15.47 14.67 48.66
C GLN A 846 14.62 15.20 47.48
N GLU A 847 14.57 16.52 47.27
CA GLU A 847 13.91 17.13 46.11
C GLU A 847 14.49 16.63 44.77
N LYS A 848 15.82 16.49 44.69
CA LYS A 848 16.51 15.94 43.52
C LYS A 848 16.13 14.49 43.23
N GLU A 849 16.07 13.63 44.23
CA GLU A 849 15.64 12.23 44.05
C GLU A 849 14.12 12.11 43.80
N GLU A 850 13.30 13.01 44.37
CA GLU A 850 11.89 13.14 44.00
C GLU A 850 11.71 13.56 42.54
N MET A 851 12.44 14.57 42.08
CA MET A 851 12.37 15.04 40.69
C MET A 851 12.88 13.98 39.71
N LYS A 852 13.95 13.24 40.05
CA LYS A 852 14.34 12.02 39.32
C LYS A 852 13.21 10.98 39.29
N SER A 853 12.54 10.72 40.41
CA SER A 853 11.41 9.77 40.48
C SER A 853 10.23 10.21 39.60
N ARG A 854 9.91 11.52 39.58
CA ARG A 854 8.90 12.12 38.69
C ARG A 854 9.31 11.99 37.22
N VAL A 855 10.55 12.32 36.87
CA VAL A 855 11.10 12.15 35.51
C VAL A 855 11.08 10.68 35.08
N HIS A 856 11.44 9.73 35.96
CA HIS A 856 11.43 8.30 35.63
C HIS A 856 10.00 7.77 35.44
N LYS A 857 9.01 8.29 36.18
CA LYS A 857 7.58 8.02 35.92
C LYS A 857 7.17 8.55 34.55
N TYR A 858 7.50 9.79 34.22
CA TYR A 858 7.20 10.34 32.89
C TYR A 858 7.88 9.55 31.76
N ILE A 859 9.13 9.10 31.93
CA ILE A 859 9.81 8.24 30.95
C ILE A 859 9.04 6.91 30.79
N THR A 860 8.61 6.25 31.87
CA THR A 860 7.85 5.00 31.76
C THR A 860 6.43 5.21 31.18
N GLU A 861 5.79 6.36 31.42
CA GLU A 861 4.53 6.72 30.77
C GLU A 861 4.70 7.03 29.29
N VAL A 862 5.75 7.77 28.90
CA VAL A 862 6.10 8.05 27.50
C VAL A 862 6.39 6.73 26.76
N SER A 863 7.27 5.87 27.28
CA SER A 863 7.54 4.57 26.66
C SER A 863 6.32 3.65 26.57
N ARG A 864 5.36 3.77 27.51
CA ARG A 864 4.06 3.07 27.42
C ARG A 864 3.17 3.66 26.30
N TRP A 865 3.15 4.98 26.13
CA TRP A 865 2.43 5.63 25.05
C TRP A 865 3.08 5.38 23.69
N GLU A 866 4.41 5.45 23.56
CA GLU A 866 5.17 5.07 22.37
C GLU A 866 4.89 3.62 21.96
N SER A 867 4.92 2.69 22.92
CA SER A 867 4.57 1.27 22.68
C SER A 867 3.13 1.09 22.21
N LEU A 868 2.19 1.89 22.73
CA LEU A 868 0.78 1.87 22.30
C LEU A 868 0.58 2.52 20.92
N MET A 869 1.31 3.60 20.61
CA MET A 869 1.31 4.24 19.31
C MET A 869 1.88 3.31 18.24
N ALA A 870 3.05 2.70 18.47
CA ALA A 870 3.62 1.71 17.56
C ALA A 870 2.71 0.49 17.35
N ALA A 871 1.98 0.06 18.39
CA ALA A 871 0.95 -0.97 18.26
C ALA A 871 -0.25 -0.51 17.40
N LYS A 872 -0.68 0.75 17.53
CA LYS A 872 -1.78 1.32 16.72
C LYS A 872 -1.38 1.65 15.29
N GLU A 873 -0.15 2.09 15.05
CA GLU A 873 0.43 2.23 13.72
C GLU A 873 0.55 0.88 13.04
N LYS A 874 0.96 -0.17 13.77
CA LYS A 874 0.93 -1.54 13.25
C LYS A 874 -0.50 -2.02 12.96
N GLU A 875 -1.47 -1.82 13.85
CA GLU A 875 -2.88 -2.16 13.58
C GLU A 875 -3.42 -1.42 12.34
N ASN A 876 -3.04 -0.15 12.15
CA ASN A 876 -3.40 0.62 10.96
C ASN A 876 -2.70 0.11 9.69
N GLN A 877 -1.43 -0.28 9.76
CA GLN A 877 -0.72 -0.89 8.62
C GLN A 877 -1.34 -2.25 8.25
N ASP A 878 -1.54 -3.12 9.25
CA ASP A 878 -2.26 -4.40 9.10
C ASP A 878 -3.65 -4.20 8.46
N LEU A 879 -4.32 -3.08 8.75
CA LEU A 879 -5.64 -2.72 8.18
C LEU A 879 -5.52 -2.16 6.76
N LEU A 880 -4.53 -1.31 6.47
CA LEU A 880 -4.23 -0.80 5.12
C LEU A 880 -3.82 -1.94 4.18
N ASP A 881 -2.99 -2.87 4.63
CA ASP A 881 -2.59 -4.07 3.89
C ASP A 881 -3.80 -4.97 3.61
N ARG A 882 -4.75 -5.08 4.54
CA ARG A 882 -6.04 -5.76 4.33
C ARG A 882 -6.92 -5.02 3.32
N PHE A 883 -6.98 -3.69 3.36
CA PHE A 883 -7.72 -2.90 2.37
C PHE A 883 -7.10 -3.02 0.98
N GLN A 884 -5.77 -2.98 0.84
CA GLN A 884 -5.07 -3.22 -0.42
C GLN A 884 -5.34 -4.66 -0.92
N MET A 885 -5.19 -5.69 -0.08
CA MET A 885 -5.53 -7.06 -0.45
C MET A 885 -7.00 -7.25 -0.85
N LEU A 886 -7.94 -6.49 -0.27
CA LEU A 886 -9.35 -6.52 -0.67
C LEU A 886 -9.61 -5.73 -1.95
N HIS A 887 -8.93 -4.61 -2.16
CA HIS A 887 -9.02 -3.79 -3.37
C HIS A 887 -8.45 -4.54 -4.58
N ASN A 888 -7.23 -5.07 -4.48
CA ASN A 888 -6.61 -5.86 -5.53
C ASN A 888 -7.46 -7.10 -5.86
N ARG A 889 -8.11 -7.72 -4.85
CA ARG A 889 -9.08 -8.82 -5.07
C ARG A 889 -10.36 -8.36 -5.76
N ALA A 890 -10.83 -7.15 -5.52
CA ALA A 890 -11.99 -6.58 -6.21
C ALA A 890 -11.66 -6.31 -7.68
N GLU A 891 -10.49 -5.70 -7.96
CA GLU A 891 -9.96 -5.52 -9.32
C GLU A 891 -9.79 -6.87 -10.04
N ASP A 892 -9.23 -7.87 -9.34
CA ASP A 892 -9.12 -9.26 -9.82
C ASP A 892 -10.48 -9.85 -10.24
N TRP A 893 -11.56 -9.50 -9.54
CA TRP A 893 -12.92 -9.97 -9.86
C TRP A 893 -13.58 -9.12 -10.95
N GLU A 894 -13.31 -7.83 -11.02
CA GLU A 894 -13.77 -6.91 -12.07
C GLU A 894 -13.14 -7.25 -13.43
N VAL A 895 -11.83 -7.52 -13.47
CA VAL A 895 -11.13 -8.04 -14.66
C VAL A 895 -11.69 -9.40 -15.09
N LYS A 896 -11.96 -10.31 -14.15
CA LYS A 896 -12.59 -11.61 -14.47
C LYS A 896 -14.04 -11.45 -14.94
N ALA A 897 -14.79 -10.47 -14.42
CA ALA A 897 -16.14 -10.16 -14.88
C ALA A 897 -16.10 -9.63 -16.32
N HIS A 898 -15.26 -8.63 -16.62
CA HIS A 898 -15.11 -8.11 -17.98
C HIS A 898 -14.56 -9.14 -18.97
N GLN A 899 -13.67 -10.05 -18.54
CA GLN A 899 -13.27 -11.19 -19.37
C GLN A 899 -14.46 -12.11 -19.67
N ALA A 900 -15.27 -12.47 -18.67
CA ALA A 900 -16.46 -13.30 -18.85
C ALA A 900 -17.56 -12.60 -19.69
N GLU A 901 -17.69 -11.28 -19.61
CA GLU A 901 -18.57 -10.47 -20.47
C GLU A 901 -18.07 -10.45 -21.93
N GLY A 902 -16.75 -10.40 -22.14
CA GLY A 902 -16.10 -10.51 -23.44
C GLY A 902 -16.29 -11.90 -24.06
N GLU A 903 -16.02 -12.96 -23.30
CA GLU A 903 -16.24 -14.36 -23.71
C GLU A 903 -17.72 -14.64 -24.00
N SER A 904 -18.63 -14.20 -23.11
CA SER A 904 -20.08 -14.28 -23.32
C SER A 904 -20.52 -13.51 -24.57
N SER A 905 -19.90 -12.36 -24.86
CA SER A 905 -20.15 -11.60 -26.08
C SER A 905 -19.63 -12.28 -27.33
N SER A 906 -18.47 -12.95 -27.28
CA SER A 906 -17.95 -13.79 -28.38
C SER A 906 -18.90 -14.95 -28.66
N VAL A 907 -19.22 -15.75 -27.64
CA VAL A 907 -20.15 -16.89 -27.75
C VAL A 907 -21.53 -16.44 -28.23
N ARG A 908 -22.02 -15.26 -27.82
CA ARG A 908 -23.27 -14.68 -28.34
C ARG A 908 -23.18 -14.30 -29.82
N LEU A 909 -22.05 -13.79 -30.30
CA LEU A 909 -21.83 -13.49 -31.71
C LEU A 909 -21.68 -14.76 -32.55
N GLU A 910 -20.97 -15.77 -32.04
CA GLU A 910 -20.84 -17.10 -32.65
C GLU A 910 -22.21 -17.79 -32.76
N LEU A 911 -23.01 -17.78 -31.69
CA LEU A 911 -24.38 -18.30 -31.70
C LEU A 911 -25.31 -17.56 -32.68
N LEU A 912 -25.11 -16.24 -32.86
CA LEU A 912 -25.82 -15.46 -33.88
C LEU A 912 -25.39 -15.85 -35.30
N SER A 913 -24.09 -16.04 -35.56
CA SER A 913 -23.59 -16.55 -36.86
C SER A 913 -24.20 -17.92 -37.16
N ILE A 914 -24.09 -18.85 -36.21
CA ILE A 914 -24.61 -20.22 -36.33
C ILE A 914 -26.14 -20.21 -36.51
N ASP A 915 -26.90 -19.31 -35.88
CA ASP A 915 -28.35 -19.22 -36.17
C ASP A 915 -28.64 -18.61 -37.56
N THR A 916 -27.84 -17.66 -38.05
CA THR A 916 -27.99 -17.17 -39.44
C THR A 916 -27.66 -18.26 -40.46
N GLU A 917 -26.57 -19.00 -40.28
CA GLU A 917 -26.22 -20.17 -41.10
C GLU A 917 -27.31 -21.24 -41.03
N ARG A 918 -27.78 -21.59 -39.82
CA ARG A 918 -28.89 -22.53 -39.60
C ARG A 918 -30.20 -22.06 -40.21
N ARG A 919 -30.44 -20.75 -40.33
CA ARG A 919 -31.61 -20.17 -41.02
C ARG A 919 -31.46 -20.33 -42.54
N HIS A 920 -30.33 -19.96 -43.12
CA HIS A 920 -30.05 -20.18 -44.55
C HIS A 920 -30.03 -21.67 -44.95
N LEU A 921 -29.58 -22.56 -44.06
CA LEU A 921 -29.67 -24.01 -44.27
C LEU A 921 -31.13 -24.51 -44.22
N ARG A 922 -31.97 -23.97 -43.32
CA ARG A 922 -33.43 -24.26 -43.33
C ARG A 922 -34.10 -23.74 -44.59
N GLU A 923 -33.84 -22.50 -44.98
CA GLU A 923 -34.35 -21.90 -46.23
C GLU A 923 -33.95 -22.74 -47.45
N ARG A 924 -32.69 -23.23 -47.49
CA ARG A 924 -32.21 -24.14 -48.54
C ARG A 924 -32.87 -25.51 -48.51
N VAL A 925 -33.12 -26.08 -47.33
CA VAL A 925 -33.86 -27.36 -47.19
C VAL A 925 -35.31 -27.17 -47.64
N GLU A 926 -36.00 -26.12 -47.22
CA GLU A 926 -37.37 -25.81 -47.64
C GLU A 926 -37.48 -25.55 -49.16
N LEU A 927 -36.44 -25.06 -49.82
CA LEU A 927 -36.38 -24.94 -51.28
C LEU A 927 -36.18 -26.31 -51.93
N LEU A 928 -35.24 -27.13 -51.45
CA LEU A 928 -35.02 -28.48 -51.95
C LEU A 928 -36.24 -29.40 -51.71
N GLU A 929 -36.98 -29.24 -50.62
CA GLU A 929 -38.24 -29.94 -50.35
C GLU A 929 -39.34 -29.54 -51.33
N LYS A 930 -39.40 -28.26 -51.74
CA LYS A 930 -40.32 -27.79 -52.79
C LYS A 930 -39.92 -28.35 -54.16
N GLU A 931 -38.64 -28.29 -54.53
CA GLU A 931 -38.11 -28.91 -55.76
C GLU A 931 -38.39 -30.42 -55.80
N ILE A 932 -38.19 -31.13 -54.69
CA ILE A 932 -38.51 -32.57 -54.55
C ILE A 932 -40.02 -32.79 -54.68
N GLN A 933 -40.88 -31.98 -54.05
CA GLN A 933 -42.33 -32.12 -54.19
C GLN A 933 -42.82 -31.82 -55.61
N GLU A 934 -42.23 -30.85 -56.30
CA GLU A 934 -42.48 -30.56 -57.72
C GLU A 934 -42.04 -31.73 -58.61
N HIS A 935 -40.87 -32.33 -58.35
CA HIS A 935 -40.42 -33.55 -59.02
C HIS A 935 -41.31 -34.76 -58.73
N ILE A 936 -41.82 -34.93 -57.50
CA ILE A 936 -42.78 -35.98 -57.14
C ILE A 936 -44.12 -35.76 -57.86
N ASN A 937 -44.60 -34.53 -57.94
CA ASN A 937 -45.83 -34.18 -58.67
C ASN A 937 -45.66 -34.45 -60.18
N ALA A 938 -44.51 -34.09 -60.76
CA ALA A 938 -44.17 -34.40 -62.14
C ALA A 938 -44.07 -35.92 -62.37
N HIS A 939 -43.47 -36.67 -61.43
CA HIS A 939 -43.38 -38.13 -61.49
C HIS A 939 -44.78 -38.78 -61.49
N HIS A 940 -45.68 -38.37 -60.58
CA HIS A 940 -47.06 -38.83 -60.56
C HIS A 940 -47.82 -38.49 -61.87
N ALA A 941 -47.53 -37.33 -62.48
CA ALA A 941 -48.10 -36.96 -63.77
C ALA A 941 -47.57 -37.85 -64.91
N TYR A 942 -46.27 -38.17 -64.92
CA TYR A 942 -45.67 -39.10 -65.88
C TYR A 942 -46.15 -40.54 -65.64
N GLU A 943 -46.26 -41.03 -64.41
CA GLU A 943 -46.83 -42.34 -64.08
C GLU A 943 -48.30 -42.45 -64.48
N SER A 944 -49.06 -41.36 -64.33
CA SER A 944 -50.46 -41.29 -64.81
C SER A 944 -50.55 -41.32 -66.34
N GLN A 945 -49.63 -40.65 -67.04
CA GLN A 945 -49.52 -40.72 -68.50
C GLN A 945 -49.08 -42.13 -68.96
N ILE A 946 -48.05 -42.70 -68.35
CA ILE A 946 -47.59 -44.07 -68.62
C ILE A 946 -48.71 -45.08 -68.34
N SER A 947 -49.48 -44.91 -67.26
CA SER A 947 -50.62 -45.76 -66.93
C SER A 947 -51.80 -45.62 -67.91
N SER A 948 -52.00 -44.44 -68.50
CA SER A 948 -53.02 -44.25 -69.55
C SER A 948 -52.55 -44.79 -70.90
N MET A 949 -51.27 -44.61 -71.24
CA MET A 949 -50.62 -45.19 -72.42
C MET A 949 -50.58 -46.72 -72.35
N ALA A 950 -50.26 -47.31 -71.20
CA ALA A 950 -50.28 -48.76 -71.00
C ALA A 950 -51.70 -49.35 -71.15
N LYS A 951 -52.73 -48.65 -70.68
CA LYS A 951 -54.15 -49.03 -70.91
C LYS A 951 -54.62 -48.81 -72.34
N ALA A 952 -54.02 -47.88 -73.07
CA ALA A 952 -54.27 -47.70 -74.50
C ALA A 952 -53.55 -48.78 -75.32
N MET A 953 -52.31 -49.11 -74.97
CA MET A 953 -51.54 -50.21 -75.54
C MET A 953 -52.22 -51.56 -75.29
N SER A 954 -52.65 -51.88 -74.07
CA SER A 954 -53.31 -53.16 -73.80
C SER A 954 -54.61 -53.32 -74.59
N ARG A 955 -55.35 -52.24 -74.84
CA ARG A 955 -56.54 -52.25 -75.71
C ARG A 955 -56.17 -52.47 -77.18
N LEU A 956 -55.14 -51.78 -77.68
CA LEU A 956 -54.64 -51.99 -79.03
C LEU A 956 -54.03 -53.38 -79.23
N GLU A 957 -53.45 -53.98 -78.18
CA GLU A 957 -52.98 -55.37 -78.15
C GLU A 957 -54.16 -56.35 -78.11
N GLU A 958 -55.22 -56.08 -77.33
CA GLU A 958 -56.47 -56.86 -77.33
C GLU A 958 -57.19 -56.78 -78.69
N GLU A 959 -57.28 -55.60 -79.31
CA GLU A 959 -57.87 -55.38 -80.63
C GLU A 959 -57.01 -56.02 -81.74
N LEU A 960 -55.68 -55.92 -81.67
CA LEU A 960 -54.76 -56.65 -82.55
C LEU A 960 -54.95 -58.16 -82.42
N ARG A 961 -55.03 -58.68 -81.18
CA ARG A 961 -55.27 -60.11 -80.90
C ARG A 961 -56.62 -60.57 -81.44
N HIS A 962 -57.66 -59.76 -81.32
CA HIS A 962 -58.97 -60.08 -81.90
C HIS A 962 -58.92 -60.09 -83.43
N GLN A 963 -58.19 -59.17 -84.06
CA GLN A 963 -57.93 -59.20 -85.51
C GLN A 963 -57.03 -60.37 -85.95
N GLU A 964 -56.09 -60.82 -85.11
CA GLU A 964 -55.30 -62.03 -85.36
C GLU A 964 -56.14 -63.31 -85.22
N ASP A 965 -57.06 -63.37 -84.27
CA ASP A 965 -58.02 -64.47 -84.10
C ASP A 965 -59.05 -64.51 -85.25
N GLU A 966 -59.61 -63.37 -85.67
CA GLU A 966 -60.48 -63.28 -86.86
C GLU A 966 -59.73 -63.68 -88.14
N LYS A 967 -58.47 -63.27 -88.28
CA LYS A 967 -57.60 -63.71 -89.37
C LYS A 967 -57.30 -65.21 -89.29
N ALA A 968 -57.16 -65.77 -88.09
CA ALA A 968 -56.93 -67.20 -87.89
C ALA A 968 -58.17 -68.05 -88.20
N THR A 969 -59.38 -67.61 -87.84
CA THR A 969 -60.63 -68.28 -88.22
C THR A 969 -60.85 -68.21 -89.73
N VAL A 970 -60.69 -67.04 -90.35
CA VAL A 970 -60.77 -66.89 -91.82
C VAL A 970 -59.71 -67.72 -92.54
N LEU A 971 -58.48 -67.85 -92.01
CA LEU A 971 -57.47 -68.75 -92.56
C LEU A 971 -57.82 -70.23 -92.38
N ASN A 972 -58.49 -70.61 -91.30
CA ASN A 972 -59.04 -71.96 -91.11
C ASN A 972 -60.17 -72.26 -92.10
N ASP A 973 -61.07 -71.31 -92.35
CA ASP A 973 -62.16 -71.45 -93.34
C ASP A 973 -61.61 -71.51 -94.77
N LEU A 974 -60.57 -70.72 -95.08
CA LEU A 974 -59.85 -70.80 -96.35
C LEU A 974 -59.07 -72.13 -96.48
N SER A 975 -58.63 -72.72 -95.36
CA SER A 975 -58.00 -74.04 -95.33
C SER A 975 -59.02 -75.18 -95.49
N SER A 976 -60.19 -75.09 -94.86
CA SER A 976 -61.26 -76.08 -95.01
C SER A 976 -61.92 -76.03 -96.40
N LEU A 977 -62.04 -74.83 -97.00
CA LEU A 977 -62.39 -74.65 -98.41
C LEU A 977 -61.32 -75.25 -99.34
N ARG A 978 -60.03 -75.06 -99.06
CA ARG A 978 -58.94 -75.70 -99.83
C ARG A 978 -58.99 -77.23 -99.71
N GLU A 979 -59.23 -77.78 -98.51
CA GLU A 979 -59.47 -79.22 -98.35
C GLU A 979 -60.69 -79.69 -99.13
N LEU A 980 -61.79 -78.92 -99.14
CA LEU A 980 -63.00 -79.27 -99.88
C LEU A 980 -62.73 -79.26 -101.39
N CYS A 981 -62.00 -78.27 -101.92
CA CYS A 981 -61.51 -78.25 -103.30
C CYS A 981 -60.62 -79.46 -103.60
N ILE A 982 -59.65 -79.79 -102.73
CA ILE A 982 -58.79 -80.98 -102.91
C ILE A 982 -59.60 -82.28 -102.89
N LYS A 983 -60.64 -82.38 -102.05
CA LYS A 983 -61.55 -83.54 -101.99
C LYS A 983 -62.45 -83.62 -103.23
N LEU A 984 -62.88 -82.49 -103.78
CA LEU A 984 -63.62 -82.41 -105.04
C LEU A 984 -62.74 -82.73 -106.25
N ASP A 985 -61.52 -82.20 -106.33
CA ASP A 985 -60.59 -82.49 -107.43
C ASP A 985 -60.07 -83.92 -107.38
N SER A 986 -59.72 -84.47 -106.22
CA SER A 986 -59.37 -85.90 -106.11
C SER A 986 -60.58 -86.82 -106.37
N GLY A 987 -61.79 -86.44 -105.97
CA GLY A 987 -63.01 -87.14 -106.36
C GLY A 987 -63.27 -87.08 -107.88
N LYS A 988 -63.05 -85.93 -108.51
CA LYS A 988 -63.12 -85.72 -109.96
C LYS A 988 -62.06 -86.54 -110.69
N ASP A 989 -60.84 -86.58 -110.18
CA ASP A 989 -59.73 -87.33 -110.77
C ASP A 989 -59.94 -88.84 -110.62
N ILE A 990 -60.48 -89.32 -109.49
CA ILE A 990 -60.90 -90.72 -109.33
C ILE A 990 -62.05 -91.06 -110.31
N MET A 991 -63.06 -90.20 -110.42
CA MET A 991 -64.14 -90.37 -111.42
C MET A 991 -63.60 -90.34 -112.85
N THR A 992 -62.60 -89.50 -113.14
CA THR A 992 -61.97 -89.41 -114.47
C THR A 992 -61.06 -90.61 -114.75
N GLN A 993 -60.37 -91.15 -113.75
CA GLN A 993 -59.62 -92.41 -113.86
C GLN A 993 -60.56 -93.62 -114.02
N GLN A 994 -61.70 -93.64 -113.34
CA GLN A 994 -62.73 -94.67 -113.54
C GLN A 994 -63.38 -94.55 -114.92
N LEU A 995 -63.66 -93.33 -115.40
CA LEU A 995 -64.15 -93.08 -116.75
C LEU A 995 -63.11 -93.49 -117.80
N ASN A 996 -61.84 -93.16 -117.61
CA ASN A 996 -60.75 -93.54 -118.53
C ASN A 996 -60.46 -95.04 -118.49
N SER A 997 -60.57 -95.69 -117.33
CA SER A 997 -60.54 -97.15 -117.18
C SER A 997 -61.69 -97.79 -117.96
N LYS A 998 -62.92 -97.29 -117.80
CA LYS A 998 -64.09 -97.79 -118.54
C LYS A 998 -64.03 -97.46 -120.02
N ASN A 999 -63.47 -96.33 -120.43
CA ASN A 999 -63.20 -96.02 -121.84
C ASN A 999 -62.11 -96.93 -122.41
N LEU A 1000 -61.04 -97.26 -121.68
CA LEU A 1000 -60.04 -98.24 -122.12
C LEU A 1000 -60.59 -99.66 -122.21
N GLU A 1001 -61.50 -100.05 -121.31
CA GLU A 1001 -62.28 -101.29 -121.46
C GLU A 1001 -63.21 -101.20 -122.69
N PHE A 1002 -63.87 -100.07 -122.92
CA PHE A 1002 -64.78 -99.88 -124.07
C PHE A 1002 -64.04 -99.86 -125.40
N GLU A 1003 -62.88 -99.19 -125.48
CA GLU A 1003 -61.98 -99.18 -126.63
C GLU A 1003 -61.40 -100.57 -126.88
N ARG A 1004 -60.99 -101.31 -125.84
CA ARG A 1004 -60.60 -102.72 -125.99
C ARG A 1004 -61.72 -103.57 -126.53
N VAL A 1005 -62.93 -103.47 -125.97
CA VAL A 1005 -64.11 -104.20 -126.47
C VAL A 1005 -64.46 -103.77 -127.89
N VAL A 1006 -64.35 -102.49 -128.25
CA VAL A 1006 -64.58 -101.99 -129.61
C VAL A 1006 -63.51 -102.53 -130.57
N VAL A 1007 -62.23 -102.52 -130.21
CA VAL A 1007 -61.13 -103.08 -131.02
C VAL A 1007 -61.25 -104.60 -131.13
N GLU A 1008 -61.66 -105.32 -130.08
CA GLU A 1008 -61.99 -106.75 -130.15
C GLU A 1008 -63.20 -107.00 -131.06
N LEU A 1009 -64.21 -106.13 -131.03
CA LEU A 1009 -65.39 -106.22 -131.91
C LEU A 1009 -65.06 -105.81 -133.36
N GLU A 1010 -64.09 -104.92 -133.59
CA GLU A 1010 -63.55 -104.60 -134.92
C GLU A 1010 -62.60 -105.69 -135.45
N ASN A 1011 -61.83 -106.34 -134.58
CA ASN A 1011 -61.07 -107.54 -134.91
C ASN A 1011 -62.02 -108.69 -135.26
N VAL A 1012 -63.03 -108.97 -134.45
CA VAL A 1012 -64.05 -110.00 -134.75
C VAL A 1012 -64.90 -109.62 -135.96
N LYS A 1013 -65.17 -108.32 -136.23
CA LYS A 1013 -65.82 -107.88 -137.49
C LYS A 1013 -64.91 -108.07 -138.70
N SER A 1014 -63.64 -107.68 -138.63
CA SER A 1014 -62.71 -107.79 -139.75
C SER A 1014 -62.30 -109.22 -140.01
N GLU A 1015 -62.21 -110.06 -138.98
CA GLU A 1015 -62.11 -111.52 -139.07
C GLU A 1015 -63.41 -112.13 -139.61
N SER A 1016 -64.59 -111.66 -139.18
CA SER A 1016 -65.88 -112.06 -139.77
C SER A 1016 -66.02 -111.64 -141.23
N ASP A 1017 -65.49 -110.49 -141.63
CA ASP A 1017 -65.49 -110.00 -143.02
C ASP A 1017 -64.38 -110.64 -143.86
N LEU A 1018 -63.26 -111.05 -143.24
CA LEU A 1018 -62.26 -111.92 -143.85
C LEU A 1018 -62.83 -113.32 -144.07
N LEU A 1019 -63.56 -113.86 -143.09
CA LEU A 1019 -64.29 -115.13 -143.17
C LEU A 1019 -65.47 -115.03 -144.14
N LYS A 1020 -66.16 -113.89 -144.28
CA LYS A 1020 -67.15 -113.67 -145.36
C LYS A 1020 -66.49 -113.54 -146.71
N LYS A 1021 -65.31 -112.91 -146.82
CA LYS A 1021 -64.54 -112.86 -148.07
C LYS A 1021 -64.04 -114.26 -148.44
N GLN A 1022 -63.48 -115.01 -147.50
CA GLN A 1022 -63.14 -116.42 -147.67
C GLN A 1022 -64.38 -117.25 -148.01
N LEU A 1023 -65.51 -117.10 -147.33
CA LEU A 1023 -66.77 -117.79 -147.67
C LEU A 1023 -67.33 -117.33 -149.04
N SER A 1024 -67.08 -116.11 -149.47
CA SER A 1024 -67.48 -115.61 -150.81
C SER A 1024 -66.53 -116.10 -151.91
N ASN A 1025 -65.25 -116.31 -151.57
CA ASN A 1025 -64.24 -116.91 -152.42
C ASN A 1025 -64.45 -118.42 -152.50
N GLU A 1026 -64.73 -119.10 -151.39
CA GLU A 1026 -65.22 -120.48 -151.30
C GLU A 1026 -66.53 -120.65 -152.06
N ARG A 1027 -67.47 -119.70 -151.96
CA ARG A 1027 -68.67 -119.71 -152.83
C ARG A 1027 -68.34 -119.41 -154.29
N HIS A 1028 -67.23 -118.73 -154.61
CA HIS A 1028 -66.77 -118.54 -156.00
C HIS A 1028 -65.97 -119.74 -156.52
N THR A 1029 -65.19 -120.42 -155.70
CA THR A 1029 -64.47 -121.66 -156.06
C THR A 1029 -65.45 -122.81 -156.09
N VAL A 1030 -66.39 -122.93 -155.15
CA VAL A 1030 -67.55 -123.83 -155.24
C VAL A 1030 -68.39 -123.47 -156.46
N LYS A 1031 -68.75 -122.22 -156.74
CA LYS A 1031 -69.50 -121.89 -157.96
C LYS A 1031 -68.69 -122.09 -159.26
N ASN A 1032 -67.37 -121.97 -159.22
CA ASN A 1032 -66.48 -122.36 -160.32
C ASN A 1032 -66.32 -123.88 -160.41
N LEU A 1033 -66.42 -124.62 -159.31
CA LEU A 1033 -66.42 -126.09 -159.26
C LEU A 1033 -67.80 -126.64 -159.62
N GLU A 1034 -68.89 -125.92 -159.38
CA GLU A 1034 -70.25 -126.17 -159.88
C GLU A 1034 -70.33 -125.81 -161.36
N SER A 1035 -69.64 -124.75 -161.82
CA SER A 1035 -69.52 -124.43 -163.25
C SER A 1035 -68.55 -125.38 -163.97
N LEU A 1036 -67.53 -125.90 -163.29
CA LEU A 1036 -66.67 -126.98 -163.80
C LEU A 1036 -67.40 -128.33 -163.72
N LEU A 1037 -68.24 -128.60 -162.72
CA LEU A 1037 -69.10 -129.79 -162.69
C LEU A 1037 -70.29 -129.65 -163.63
N ALA A 1038 -70.74 -128.44 -163.98
CA ALA A 1038 -71.73 -128.19 -165.02
C ALA A 1038 -71.09 -128.37 -166.39
N THR A 1039 -69.97 -127.70 -166.70
CA THR A 1039 -69.25 -127.91 -167.97
C THR A 1039 -68.51 -129.24 -168.06
N ASN A 1040 -68.32 -129.99 -166.95
CA ASN A 1040 -67.89 -131.39 -166.98
C ASN A 1040 -69.09 -132.33 -167.07
N ARG A 1041 -70.27 -131.99 -166.54
CA ARG A 1041 -71.52 -132.69 -166.84
C ARG A 1041 -72.00 -132.45 -168.25
N ASP A 1042 -71.80 -131.27 -168.82
CA ASP A 1042 -72.12 -130.94 -170.21
C ASP A 1042 -71.06 -131.48 -171.17
N LYS A 1043 -69.85 -131.83 -170.70
CA LYS A 1043 -68.85 -132.65 -171.43
C LYS A 1043 -68.98 -134.15 -171.15
N GLU A 1044 -69.59 -134.58 -170.05
CA GLU A 1044 -70.08 -135.95 -169.88
C GLU A 1044 -71.35 -136.14 -170.70
N PHE A 1045 -72.20 -135.12 -170.83
CA PHE A 1045 -73.34 -135.12 -171.74
C PHE A 1045 -72.87 -134.98 -173.18
N HIS A 1046 -71.92 -134.09 -173.51
CA HIS A 1046 -71.13 -134.11 -174.75
C HIS A 1046 -69.91 -135.05 -174.65
N SER A 1047 -70.16 -136.23 -174.07
CA SER A 1047 -69.41 -137.47 -174.30
C SER A 1047 -70.34 -138.70 -174.22
N HIS A 1048 -71.51 -138.58 -173.60
CA HIS A 1048 -72.61 -139.55 -173.64
C HIS A 1048 -73.54 -139.32 -174.83
N LEU A 1049 -73.69 -138.09 -175.31
CA LEU A 1049 -74.39 -137.76 -176.55
C LEU A 1049 -73.58 -138.30 -177.73
N THR A 1050 -72.25 -138.38 -177.66
CA THR A 1050 -71.48 -139.26 -178.56
C THR A 1050 -71.19 -140.66 -178.12
N SER A 1051 -71.27 -141.06 -176.86
CA SER A 1051 -71.50 -142.49 -176.63
C SER A 1051 -72.75 -142.87 -177.41
N HIS A 1052 -73.81 -142.06 -177.41
CA HIS A 1052 -75.07 -142.28 -178.10
C HIS A 1052 -75.05 -141.99 -179.62
N GLU A 1053 -74.29 -141.03 -180.15
CA GLU A 1053 -74.12 -140.81 -181.60
C GLU A 1053 -73.08 -141.78 -182.20
N LYS A 1054 -72.05 -142.17 -181.44
CA LYS A 1054 -71.24 -143.36 -181.74
C LYS A 1054 -72.07 -144.61 -181.61
N ASP A 1055 -72.95 -144.77 -180.63
CA ASP A 1055 -73.67 -146.03 -180.38
C ASP A 1055 -74.85 -146.20 -181.33
N THR A 1056 -75.64 -145.16 -181.58
CA THR A 1056 -76.66 -145.16 -182.63
C THR A 1056 -76.04 -145.26 -184.01
N GLU A 1057 -74.83 -144.74 -184.25
CA GLU A 1057 -74.14 -145.01 -185.51
C GLU A 1057 -73.35 -146.32 -185.52
N ILE A 1058 -72.94 -146.87 -184.37
CA ILE A 1058 -72.54 -148.27 -184.17
C ILE A 1058 -73.77 -149.18 -184.35
N GLN A 1059 -74.98 -148.65 -184.24
CA GLN A 1059 -76.24 -149.35 -184.44
C GLN A 1059 -76.76 -149.21 -185.87
N LEU A 1060 -76.57 -148.07 -186.55
CA LEU A 1060 -76.63 -147.96 -188.01
C LEU A 1060 -75.48 -148.74 -188.69
N LEU A 1061 -74.33 -148.90 -188.01
CA LEU A 1061 -73.27 -149.86 -188.34
C LEU A 1061 -73.85 -151.26 -188.20
N LYS A 1062 -74.31 -151.70 -187.03
CA LYS A 1062 -74.93 -153.04 -186.84
C LYS A 1062 -76.11 -153.27 -187.78
N GLU A 1063 -76.87 -152.26 -188.14
CA GLU A 1063 -77.93 -152.33 -189.15
C GLU A 1063 -77.37 -152.44 -190.57
N LYS A 1064 -76.45 -151.58 -191.05
CA LYS A 1064 -75.80 -151.78 -192.37
C LYS A 1064 -74.85 -152.99 -192.41
N LEU A 1065 -74.41 -153.52 -191.27
CA LEU A 1065 -73.68 -154.79 -191.09
C LEU A 1065 -74.64 -155.96 -191.23
N THR A 1066 -75.84 -155.90 -190.63
CA THR A 1066 -76.89 -156.91 -190.82
C THR A 1066 -77.59 -156.75 -192.17
N LEU A 1067 -77.59 -155.56 -192.78
CA LEU A 1067 -77.76 -155.29 -194.21
C LEU A 1067 -76.55 -155.77 -195.05
N SER A 1068 -75.65 -156.52 -194.43
CA SER A 1068 -74.67 -157.40 -195.08
C SER A 1068 -74.71 -158.84 -194.55
N GLU A 1069 -75.35 -159.18 -193.44
CA GLU A 1069 -75.48 -160.57 -192.97
C GLU A 1069 -76.81 -161.17 -193.42
N SER A 1070 -77.93 -160.47 -193.21
CA SER A 1070 -79.08 -160.67 -194.08
C SER A 1070 -78.61 -160.47 -195.51
N LYS A 1071 -77.94 -159.35 -195.85
CA LYS A 1071 -77.58 -158.98 -197.23
C LYS A 1071 -76.69 -160.04 -197.97
N LEU A 1072 -75.76 -160.71 -197.26
CA LEU A 1072 -74.88 -161.77 -197.84
C LEU A 1072 -75.40 -163.20 -197.62
N THR A 1073 -76.19 -163.50 -196.58
CA THR A 1073 -76.95 -164.78 -196.54
C THR A 1073 -78.08 -164.79 -197.58
N SER A 1074 -78.59 -163.60 -197.90
CA SER A 1074 -79.42 -163.27 -199.05
C SER A 1074 -78.61 -163.54 -200.32
N GLN A 1075 -77.43 -162.95 -200.53
CA GLN A 1075 -76.58 -163.27 -201.69
C GLN A 1075 -76.18 -164.76 -201.76
N SER A 1076 -76.11 -165.46 -200.63
CA SER A 1076 -75.90 -166.91 -200.51
C SER A 1076 -77.18 -167.72 -200.78
N ARG A 1077 -78.37 -167.19 -200.49
CA ARG A 1077 -79.68 -167.71 -200.93
C ARG A 1077 -79.90 -167.50 -202.41
N GLU A 1078 -79.40 -166.41 -202.98
CA GLU A 1078 -79.35 -166.21 -204.43
C GLU A 1078 -78.28 -167.09 -205.06
N ASN A 1079 -77.11 -167.30 -204.42
CA ASN A 1079 -76.11 -168.27 -204.87
C ASN A 1079 -76.60 -169.72 -204.75
N THR A 1080 -77.41 -170.07 -203.74
CA THR A 1080 -78.04 -171.40 -203.61
C THR A 1080 -79.32 -171.52 -204.43
N MET A 1081 -80.05 -170.45 -204.71
CA MET A 1081 -81.06 -170.40 -205.79
C MET A 1081 -80.42 -170.36 -207.18
N LEU A 1082 -79.14 -170.03 -207.33
CA LEU A 1082 -78.37 -170.16 -208.57
C LEU A 1082 -77.72 -171.54 -208.70
N ARG A 1083 -77.29 -172.18 -207.61
CA ARG A 1083 -76.94 -173.61 -207.60
C ARG A 1083 -78.19 -174.47 -207.83
N ALA A 1084 -79.31 -174.11 -207.21
CA ALA A 1084 -80.60 -174.71 -207.48
C ALA A 1084 -81.14 -174.34 -208.85
N LYS A 1085 -80.94 -173.11 -209.38
CA LYS A 1085 -81.25 -172.81 -210.80
C LYS A 1085 -80.29 -173.50 -211.75
N VAL A 1086 -79.05 -173.81 -211.39
CA VAL A 1086 -78.15 -174.62 -212.24
C VAL A 1086 -78.62 -176.07 -212.21
N ALA A 1087 -78.92 -176.65 -211.05
CA ALA A 1087 -79.50 -177.99 -210.95
C ALA A 1087 -80.88 -178.09 -211.64
N GLN A 1088 -81.74 -177.09 -211.45
CA GLN A 1088 -83.06 -176.97 -212.09
C GLN A 1088 -82.90 -176.72 -213.59
N LEU A 1089 -81.96 -175.88 -214.06
CA LEU A 1089 -81.64 -175.74 -215.48
C LEU A 1089 -80.96 -177.00 -216.04
N GLN A 1090 -80.40 -177.88 -215.21
CA GLN A 1090 -79.93 -179.20 -215.61
C GLN A 1090 -81.12 -180.14 -215.84
N THR A 1091 -82.08 -180.22 -214.90
CA THR A 1091 -83.32 -181.03 -215.06
C THR A 1091 -84.28 -180.46 -216.11
N ASP A 1092 -84.35 -179.15 -216.23
CA ASP A 1092 -85.12 -178.47 -217.27
C ASP A 1092 -84.42 -178.65 -218.63
N TYR A 1093 -83.08 -178.80 -218.68
CA TYR A 1093 -82.34 -179.18 -219.89
C TYR A 1093 -82.49 -180.68 -220.23
N ASP A 1094 -82.64 -181.57 -219.25
CA ASP A 1094 -83.08 -182.95 -219.50
C ASP A 1094 -84.44 -182.97 -220.22
N ALA A 1095 -85.40 -182.18 -219.73
CA ALA A 1095 -86.74 -182.06 -220.30
C ALA A 1095 -86.75 -181.35 -221.68
N LEU A 1096 -86.19 -180.15 -221.76
CA LEU A 1096 -86.13 -179.33 -222.98
C LEU A 1096 -85.30 -179.96 -224.11
N LYS A 1097 -84.52 -181.03 -223.86
CA LYS A 1097 -83.83 -181.71 -224.96
C LYS A 1097 -84.70 -182.71 -225.72
N ARG A 1098 -85.78 -183.24 -225.14
CA ARG A 1098 -86.58 -184.31 -225.78
C ARG A 1098 -88.11 -184.21 -225.68
N GLN A 1099 -88.71 -183.76 -224.57
CA GLN A 1099 -90.16 -183.50 -224.54
C GLN A 1099 -90.54 -182.28 -225.41
N ILE A 1100 -89.57 -181.38 -225.62
CA ILE A 1100 -89.62 -180.32 -226.64
C ILE A 1100 -89.78 -180.86 -228.08
N SER A 1101 -89.75 -182.18 -228.32
CA SER A 1101 -90.01 -182.76 -229.64
C SER A 1101 -91.50 -182.99 -229.95
N THR A 1102 -92.36 -183.16 -228.93
CA THR A 1102 -93.76 -183.62 -229.12
C THR A 1102 -94.80 -182.67 -228.53
N GLU A 1103 -94.54 -182.02 -227.39
CA GLU A 1103 -95.36 -180.86 -226.96
C GLU A 1103 -95.13 -179.60 -227.83
N ARG A 1104 -94.36 -179.73 -228.91
CA ARG A 1104 -94.00 -178.68 -229.87
C ARG A 1104 -95.07 -178.37 -230.94
N TYR A 1105 -96.24 -179.00 -230.87
CA TYR A 1105 -97.23 -178.93 -231.97
C TYR A 1105 -98.69 -178.83 -231.50
N GLU A 1106 -99.07 -179.57 -230.44
CA GLU A 1106 -100.26 -179.19 -229.67
C GLU A 1106 -100.05 -177.86 -228.93
N ARG A 1107 -98.78 -177.61 -228.50
CA ARG A 1107 -98.27 -176.64 -227.50
C ARG A 1107 -98.69 -175.18 -227.66
N GLU A 1108 -99.43 -174.96 -228.73
CA GLU A 1108 -99.82 -173.74 -229.39
C GLU A 1108 -101.26 -173.36 -229.02
N ARG A 1109 -102.21 -174.30 -228.97
CA ARG A 1109 -103.64 -173.97 -228.76
C ARG A 1109 -103.90 -173.28 -227.42
N ALA A 1110 -103.32 -173.81 -226.35
CA ALA A 1110 -103.43 -173.21 -225.01
C ALA A 1110 -102.77 -171.83 -224.94
N ILE A 1111 -101.65 -171.62 -225.66
CA ILE A 1111 -101.03 -170.30 -225.82
C ILE A 1111 -101.90 -169.37 -226.67
N GLN A 1112 -102.64 -169.90 -227.65
CA GLN A 1112 -103.54 -169.12 -228.50
C GLN A 1112 -104.75 -168.57 -227.74
N GLU A 1113 -105.27 -169.30 -226.74
CA GLU A 1113 -106.33 -168.82 -225.85
C GLU A 1113 -105.81 -168.00 -224.65
N MET A 1114 -104.58 -168.23 -224.15
CA MET A 1114 -104.06 -167.53 -222.95
C MET A 1114 -102.96 -166.50 -223.21
N ARG A 1115 -101.91 -166.84 -223.99
CA ARG A 1115 -100.74 -165.96 -224.20
C ARG A 1115 -100.94 -164.98 -225.37
N ARG A 1116 -102.04 -164.24 -225.30
CA ARG A 1116 -101.94 -162.80 -225.59
C ARG A 1116 -101.42 -162.11 -224.30
N HIS A 1117 -100.07 -162.05 -224.17
CA HIS A 1117 -99.23 -161.54 -223.03
C HIS A 1117 -99.10 -162.47 -221.77
N GLY A 1118 -98.14 -162.31 -220.84
CA GLY A 1118 -96.80 -161.67 -220.92
C GLY A 1118 -96.07 -161.32 -219.58
N LEU A 1119 -94.90 -161.94 -219.29
CA LEU A 1119 -93.76 -161.45 -218.44
C LEU A 1119 -93.97 -161.28 -216.90
N ALA A 1120 -92.95 -161.12 -215.99
CA ALA A 1120 -91.53 -161.55 -215.92
C ALA A 1120 -90.91 -161.33 -214.48
N THR A 1121 -89.65 -161.77 -214.28
CA THR A 1121 -88.65 -161.32 -213.24
C THR A 1121 -89.10 -161.15 -211.78
N PRO A 1122 -88.88 -162.17 -210.93
CA PRO A 1122 -88.16 -161.98 -209.65
C PRO A 1122 -87.38 -163.28 -209.28
N PRO A 1123 -87.09 -163.62 -208.00
CA PRO A 1123 -86.98 -162.81 -206.77
C PRO A 1123 -85.59 -162.92 -206.13
N LEU A 1124 -85.40 -162.19 -205.02
CA LEU A 1124 -84.48 -162.53 -203.91
C LEU A 1124 -83.09 -163.04 -204.34
N SER A 1125 -82.01 -162.31 -204.06
CA SER A 1125 -81.68 -161.75 -202.75
C SER A 1125 -80.19 -161.36 -202.69
N SER A 1126 -79.77 -160.10 -202.48
CA SER A 1126 -78.33 -159.71 -202.33
C SER A 1126 -78.12 -158.20 -202.11
N THR A 1127 -77.35 -157.72 -201.10
CA THR A 1127 -76.49 -156.48 -201.12
C THR A 1127 -75.42 -156.53 -200.00
N LEU A 1128 -74.50 -155.54 -199.91
CA LEU A 1128 -73.34 -155.51 -198.99
C LEU A 1128 -73.29 -154.36 -197.94
N ARG A 1129 -72.17 -154.29 -197.19
CA ARG A 1129 -71.94 -153.69 -195.84
C ARG A 1129 -71.65 -152.17 -195.79
N SER A 1130 -71.64 -151.62 -194.55
CA SER A 1130 -70.80 -150.51 -194.00
C SER A 1130 -71.48 -149.16 -193.72
N PRO A 1131 -71.15 -148.54 -192.56
CA PRO A 1131 -70.98 -147.10 -192.40
C PRO A 1131 -69.84 -146.68 -191.43
N SER A 1132 -69.89 -145.43 -190.99
CA SER A 1132 -68.91 -144.63 -190.25
C SER A 1132 -69.49 -143.25 -189.86
N HIS A 1133 -69.15 -142.72 -188.67
CA HIS A 1133 -69.47 -141.40 -188.05
C HIS A 1133 -70.70 -141.38 -187.12
N SER A 1134 -70.61 -140.93 -185.87
CA SER A 1134 -70.23 -139.51 -185.61
C SER A 1134 -69.55 -139.30 -184.21
N PRO A 1135 -69.58 -138.10 -183.57
CA PRO A 1135 -68.38 -137.26 -183.24
C PRO A 1135 -67.59 -137.62 -181.93
N GLU A 1136 -67.44 -136.89 -180.81
CA GLU A 1136 -67.74 -135.48 -180.37
C GLU A 1136 -66.61 -134.51 -180.79
N HIS A 1137 -66.63 -133.17 -180.65
CA HIS A 1137 -67.41 -132.12 -179.96
C HIS A 1137 -67.08 -131.79 -178.48
N ARG A 1138 -67.25 -130.57 -177.93
CA ARG A 1138 -67.85 -129.29 -178.38
C ARG A 1138 -69.35 -129.09 -178.13
N ASN A 1139 -69.72 -128.96 -176.85
CA ASN A 1139 -70.52 -127.82 -176.39
C ASN A 1139 -70.27 -127.49 -174.89
N VAL A 1140 -70.76 -126.31 -174.46
CA VAL A 1140 -70.85 -125.76 -173.08
C VAL A 1140 -69.65 -125.99 -172.14
#